data_AF-A0A194XJN5-F1
#
_entry.id   AF-A0A194XJN5-F1
#
_cell.length_a   1.000
_cell.length_b   1.000
_cell.length_c   1.000
_cell.angle_alpha   90.00
_cell.angle_beta   90.00
_cell.angle_gamma   90.00
#
_symmetry.space_group_name_H-M   'P 1'
#
loop_
_entity.id
_entity.type
_entity.pdbx_description
1 polymer ?
#
loop_
_entity_poly.entity_id
_entity_poly.type
_entity_poly.pdbx_seq_one_letter_code
_entity_poly.pdbx_strand_id
1 'polypeptide(L)'
;MSRAHGTLSRHLPSGFLFLFAVLSFFLSEANGASLRPRDTLKVMIVGDSISHGHQGDYTWRYRLWQWSQTNDLTIEFVGPYSGTIPPAAPLPPQPPALLGSTVTDTEPATDGGYATDIDSAFLSNCNHFALWGQQLAQDKGLIANQITTYQPDLLLVELGFNDMGWFISGVNGTLVSMQTFIANARSAKPDINMAIANVPQRSFISNREDLVENTLSYNGLLAQYLPQWTSAQSQLELVDFAGNYDCAPDSCPAGHDGLHPNAFGEFQIAQAFSKTMYSNFGLGSGPLTIPADIPTRPCPVPTNVKAVQSPWGVTVTYGLGFSIWNASTNRYDASWTVKGETFDFYIASDCGDTIPPSDYSSMVSAVADPTTAPGPQNISITPTAEGFDISWVPPNGSWDITQYALILLDKDTIGAYAGEYGVQGTSASLTTLEPGHHYTVAVQTWTSAEGGGFPAIARSVTVGYGMPYTPYAVEVTTMDPTTVQITWAGDQGSAGYTFTVRNATSHEVLTDDKGSTDVPCYEVAWLFPGTWNYEFCVAAYNGNLESDMSVCATAPRNSTGELSCPTYAASVTAVWPWLTDPNGASGVTPDNTTSGDPLPEGIDLPNCPDIDSYSSIDAVINDTSIDPYCVNTYLIQGMMATLSDSLNTYNDLMADGYEDLYGYYVKAVQTAAPAQWSKFTDSDDFTNLFTCLYTVADGSGYKNVTGGCGTGDDPSFEKTIALYAIPNNETAWLDVMENKYGIDSSWIYPYDYHSTACGKTACVEGALVYFYSVPNNMSLPDPADTITANLASYSALAEWLEDAAFSASNLFFDGSDSDVIDGSVMSVYSVAGAVDAMQQVEAIGKKAEDAEALEIILFFLSAVLMLLPGIGEELDAIADATIFTRLGTLLSDAGNAGLTIYDIVQDPSSAPMAIGSLLIGGMASRDDDAFTVAANARRELPDSVIADLGTDVESGMAKVAGKYKLCSI
;
A
#
# COMPACT_ATOMS: atom_id res chain seq x y z
N MET A 1 47.34 48.15 41.79
CA MET A 1 47.62 47.79 43.21
C MET A 1 48.85 46.89 43.22
N SER A 2 50.04 47.46 43.37
CA SER A 2 50.89 47.46 44.57
C SER A 2 51.55 46.12 44.96
N ARG A 3 52.88 46.04 44.67
CA ARG A 3 54.02 45.49 45.47
C ARG A 3 53.99 43.99 45.85
N ALA A 4 55.09 43.23 45.96
CA ALA A 4 56.51 43.47 46.25
C ALA A 4 57.35 42.29 45.66
N HIS A 5 58.54 42.44 45.07
CA HIS A 5 59.89 42.59 45.66
C HIS A 5 60.32 41.54 46.71
N GLY A 6 61.36 40.75 46.38
CA GLY A 6 62.10 39.92 47.34
C GLY A 6 63.12 38.94 46.74
N THR A 7 64.31 39.44 46.40
CA THR A 7 65.57 38.72 46.10
C THR A 7 66.09 37.83 47.25
N LEU A 8 66.74 36.68 46.97
CA LEU A 8 68.11 36.33 47.45
C LEU A 8 68.64 34.94 46.98
N SER A 9 69.63 34.96 46.08
CA SER A 9 70.95 34.27 46.09
C SER A 9 71.24 33.11 47.09
N ARG A 10 71.66 31.91 46.62
CA ARG A 10 73.05 31.33 46.60
C ARG A 10 73.14 29.78 46.44
N HIS A 11 74.01 29.36 45.51
CA HIS A 11 74.98 28.22 45.52
C HIS A 11 74.60 26.72 45.46
N LEU A 12 74.97 26.11 44.30
CA LEU A 12 75.70 24.83 44.03
C LEU A 12 75.02 23.47 44.37
N PRO A 13 75.35 22.32 43.71
CA PRO A 13 76.47 22.04 42.81
C PRO A 13 76.15 21.28 41.50
N SER A 14 77.21 21.19 40.70
CA SER A 14 77.41 20.53 39.41
C SER A 14 77.09 19.03 39.41
N GLY A 15 75.89 18.64 38.97
CA GLY A 15 75.53 17.21 38.81
C GLY A 15 74.43 16.89 37.81
N PHE A 16 73.87 17.88 37.10
CA PHE A 16 72.63 17.71 36.33
C PHE A 16 72.74 17.91 34.81
N LEU A 17 73.96 18.10 34.27
CA LEU A 17 74.16 18.38 32.85
C LEU A 17 74.52 17.16 31.98
N PHE A 18 74.64 15.96 32.56
CA PHE A 18 74.94 14.74 31.81
C PHE A 18 73.72 13.81 31.57
N LEU A 19 72.58 14.05 32.22
CA LEU A 19 71.38 13.22 32.06
C LEU A 19 70.45 13.71 30.92
N PHE A 20 70.55 14.98 30.49
CA PHE A 20 69.71 15.52 29.42
C PHE A 20 70.23 15.23 28.00
N ALA A 21 71.53 14.95 27.86
CA ALA A 21 72.12 14.64 26.55
C ALA A 21 71.93 13.17 26.12
N VAL A 22 71.69 12.25 27.06
CA VAL A 22 71.44 10.83 26.76
C VAL A 22 69.94 10.51 26.63
N LEU A 23 69.05 11.28 27.28
CA LEU A 23 67.60 11.12 27.07
C LEU A 23 67.11 11.72 25.74
N SER A 24 67.84 12.68 25.17
CA SER A 24 67.47 13.29 23.87
C SER A 24 67.87 12.43 22.66
N PHE A 25 68.62 11.34 22.86
CA PHE A 25 69.01 10.40 21.80
C PHE A 25 68.16 9.12 21.78
N PHE A 26 67.33 8.87 22.81
CA PHE A 26 66.43 7.69 22.87
C PHE A 26 64.93 8.04 22.78
N LEU A 27 64.58 9.30 22.53
CA LEU A 27 63.20 9.76 22.27
C LEU A 27 62.93 10.11 20.80
N SER A 28 63.83 9.72 19.89
CA SER A 28 63.72 9.98 18.43
C SER A 28 63.47 8.70 17.60
N GLU A 29 63.27 7.53 18.20
CA GLU A 29 63.05 6.26 17.48
C GLU A 29 61.73 5.56 17.85
N ALA A 30 60.75 6.31 18.36
CA ALA A 30 59.35 5.88 18.33
C ALA A 30 58.66 6.51 17.10
N ASN A 31 59.22 6.30 15.90
CA ASN A 31 58.44 6.49 14.69
C ASN A 31 57.45 5.32 14.65
N GLY A 32 56.19 5.60 14.98
CA GLY A 32 55.07 4.79 14.50
C GLY A 32 55.22 4.55 13.00
N ALA A 33 54.71 3.42 12.52
CA ALA A 33 54.74 3.07 11.11
C ALA A 33 53.85 4.04 10.31
N SER A 34 54.35 5.27 10.08
CA SER A 34 53.92 6.09 8.96
C SER A 34 54.01 5.19 7.73
N LEU A 35 52.95 5.18 6.93
CA LEU A 35 52.96 4.68 5.55
C LEU A 35 54.08 5.45 4.81
N ARG A 36 55.33 5.02 5.00
CA ARG A 36 56.49 5.60 4.32
C ARG A 36 56.32 5.34 2.84
N PRO A 37 56.82 6.24 1.96
CA PRO A 37 56.61 6.09 0.52
C PRO A 37 57.26 4.78 0.05
N ARG A 38 56.45 3.73 -0.09
CA ARG A 38 56.69 2.73 -1.12
C ARG A 38 56.33 3.40 -2.44
N ASP A 39 57.01 3.02 -3.51
CA ASP A 39 56.66 3.50 -4.85
C ASP A 39 55.21 3.13 -5.24
N THR A 40 54.56 2.20 -4.51
CA THR A 40 53.16 1.77 -4.67
C THR A 40 52.52 1.41 -3.32
N LEU A 41 51.32 1.94 -3.05
CA LEU A 41 50.49 1.64 -1.88
C LEU A 41 49.36 0.67 -2.29
N LYS A 42 49.29 -0.51 -1.66
CA LYS A 42 48.19 -1.46 -1.91
C LYS A 42 46.98 -1.13 -1.05
N VAL A 43 45.85 -0.84 -1.68
CA VAL A 43 44.60 -0.47 -1.00
C VAL A 43 43.54 -1.51 -1.31
N MET A 44 42.93 -2.09 -0.29
CA MET A 44 41.74 -2.93 -0.46
C MET A 44 40.52 -2.16 0.03
N ILE A 45 39.56 -1.98 -0.86
CA ILE A 45 38.24 -1.45 -0.51
C ILE A 45 37.39 -2.64 -0.07
N VAL A 46 36.88 -2.57 1.16
CA VAL A 46 36.01 -3.56 1.77
C VAL A 46 34.66 -2.89 1.98
N GLY A 47 33.60 -3.39 1.35
CA GLY A 47 32.30 -2.73 1.50
C GLY A 47 31.10 -3.51 1.02
N ASP A 48 29.94 -2.85 0.98
CA ASP A 48 28.69 -3.46 0.56
C ASP A 48 28.21 -2.94 -0.81
N SER A 49 26.88 -2.89 -1.02
CA SER A 49 26.26 -2.36 -2.24
C SER A 49 26.67 -0.92 -2.56
N ILE A 50 26.88 -0.08 -1.54
CA ILE A 50 27.33 1.32 -1.69
C ILE A 50 28.70 1.37 -2.37
N SER A 51 29.57 0.41 -2.02
CA SER A 51 30.90 0.27 -2.61
C SER A 51 30.92 -0.55 -3.89
N HIS A 52 30.06 -1.56 -4.03
CA HIS A 52 30.03 -2.42 -5.21
C HIS A 52 29.50 -1.68 -6.45
N GLY A 53 28.39 -0.95 -6.31
CA GLY A 53 27.72 -0.25 -7.41
C GLY A 53 27.11 -1.18 -8.47
N HIS A 54 26.32 -0.62 -9.37
CA HIS A 54 25.69 -1.28 -10.51
C HIS A 54 26.44 -1.08 -11.82
N GLN A 55 26.12 -1.92 -12.79
CA GLN A 55 26.60 -1.74 -14.15
C GLN A 55 26.26 -0.35 -14.69
N GLY A 56 27.27 0.36 -15.19
CA GLY A 56 27.16 1.73 -15.66
C GLY A 56 27.58 2.78 -14.64
N ASP A 57 27.88 2.39 -13.39
CA ASP A 57 28.41 3.31 -12.39
C ASP A 57 29.85 3.74 -12.64
N TYR A 58 30.19 4.96 -12.20
CA TYR A 58 31.58 5.31 -11.96
C TYR A 58 32.04 4.75 -10.61
N THR A 59 31.18 4.80 -9.59
CA THR A 59 31.44 4.46 -8.17
C THR A 59 32.38 5.46 -7.47
N TRP A 60 32.28 5.55 -6.15
CA TRP A 60 33.21 6.37 -5.35
C TRP A 60 34.65 5.86 -5.46
N ARG A 61 34.85 4.58 -5.80
CA ARG A 61 36.17 3.96 -6.01
C ARG A 61 36.91 4.62 -7.18
N TYR A 62 36.21 4.92 -8.26
CA TYR A 62 36.77 5.68 -9.38
C TYR A 62 37.11 7.12 -8.98
N ARG A 63 36.24 7.79 -8.21
CA ARG A 63 36.50 9.16 -7.73
C ARG A 63 37.73 9.22 -6.82
N LEU A 64 37.90 8.23 -5.95
CA LEU A 64 39.09 8.09 -5.12
C LEU A 64 40.34 7.79 -5.96
N TRP A 65 40.23 6.95 -6.98
CA TRP A 65 41.32 6.73 -7.94
C TRP A 65 41.72 8.03 -8.63
N GLN A 66 40.77 8.82 -9.14
CA GLN A 66 41.04 10.13 -9.76
C GLN A 66 41.81 11.05 -8.79
N TRP A 67 41.36 11.12 -7.53
CA TRP A 67 42.05 11.87 -6.48
C TRP A 67 43.50 11.39 -6.29
N SER A 68 43.74 10.08 -6.26
CA SER A 68 45.09 9.52 -6.12
C SER A 68 46.03 9.98 -7.25
N GLN A 69 45.52 10.02 -8.49
CA GLN A 69 46.28 10.49 -9.65
C GLN A 69 46.63 11.99 -9.54
N THR A 70 45.68 12.81 -9.07
CA THR A 70 45.93 14.26 -8.89
C THR A 70 46.86 14.59 -7.70
N ASN A 71 47.15 13.61 -6.85
CA ASN A 71 47.98 13.75 -5.66
C ASN A 71 49.33 13.03 -5.78
N ASP A 72 49.71 12.61 -7.00
CA ASP A 72 50.93 11.86 -7.28
C ASP A 72 51.09 10.60 -6.40
N LEU A 73 49.96 9.96 -6.06
CA LEU A 73 49.92 8.72 -5.30
C LEU A 73 49.79 7.52 -6.23
N THR A 74 50.77 6.61 -6.17
CA THR A 74 50.66 5.32 -6.86
C THR A 74 49.87 4.34 -5.98
N ILE A 75 48.56 4.25 -6.22
CA ILE A 75 47.70 3.27 -5.54
C ILE A 75 47.46 2.05 -6.45
N GLU A 76 47.71 0.86 -5.92
CA GLU A 76 47.26 -0.42 -6.48
C GLU A 76 46.03 -0.87 -5.69
N PHE A 77 44.86 -0.85 -6.32
CA PHE A 77 43.65 -1.41 -5.73
C PHE A 77 43.72 -2.93 -5.82
N VAL A 78 43.44 -3.62 -4.71
CA VAL A 78 43.55 -5.08 -4.60
C VAL A 78 42.29 -5.71 -4.02
N GLY A 79 41.98 -6.93 -4.43
CA GLY A 79 40.80 -7.67 -4.02
C GLY A 79 40.36 -8.69 -5.08
N PRO A 80 39.44 -9.60 -4.73
CA PRO A 80 39.00 -10.67 -5.63
C PRO A 80 38.15 -10.20 -6.80
N TYR A 81 37.45 -9.07 -6.68
CA TYR A 81 36.47 -8.61 -7.66
C TYR A 81 36.97 -7.38 -8.38
N SER A 82 36.48 -7.12 -9.60
CA SER A 82 36.91 -5.97 -10.40
C SER A 82 35.76 -5.18 -11.06
N GLY A 83 34.54 -5.73 -11.13
CA GLY A 83 33.40 -5.06 -11.75
C GLY A 83 32.43 -4.42 -10.76
N THR A 84 31.19 -4.33 -11.23
CA THR A 84 29.99 -3.93 -10.50
C THR A 84 28.95 -5.05 -10.59
N ILE A 85 27.78 -4.90 -9.98
CA ILE A 85 26.71 -5.89 -10.16
C ILE A 85 26.08 -5.73 -11.56
N PRO A 86 26.07 -6.78 -12.41
CA PRO A 86 25.36 -6.74 -13.70
C PRO A 86 23.84 -6.78 -13.48
N PRO A 87 23.03 -6.32 -14.45
CA PRO A 87 21.61 -6.63 -14.45
C PRO A 87 21.41 -8.16 -14.53
N ALA A 88 20.42 -8.68 -13.80
CA ALA A 88 20.06 -10.09 -13.89
C ALA A 88 19.64 -10.43 -15.32
N ALA A 89 20.02 -11.64 -15.76
CA ALA A 89 19.65 -12.12 -17.08
C ALA A 89 18.12 -12.15 -17.24
N PRO A 90 17.57 -11.75 -18.41
CA PRO A 90 16.13 -11.74 -18.70
C PRO A 90 15.58 -13.15 -18.94
N LEU A 91 15.71 -13.98 -17.92
CA LEU A 91 15.23 -15.35 -17.93
C LEU A 91 13.71 -15.38 -17.74
N PRO A 92 13.01 -16.33 -18.36
CA PRO A 92 11.63 -16.66 -18.00
C PRO A 92 11.49 -16.92 -16.49
N PRO A 93 10.27 -16.82 -15.94
CA PRO A 93 9.99 -17.27 -14.58
C PRO A 93 10.55 -18.68 -14.36
N GLN A 94 11.29 -18.86 -13.27
CA GLN A 94 11.91 -20.13 -12.93
C GLN A 94 11.14 -20.80 -11.79
N PRO A 95 11.06 -22.14 -11.79
CA PRO A 95 10.43 -22.85 -10.69
C PRO A 95 11.19 -22.61 -9.37
N PRO A 96 10.49 -22.55 -8.21
CA PRO A 96 11.15 -22.36 -6.92
C PRO A 96 12.07 -23.54 -6.58
N ALA A 97 13.07 -23.25 -5.75
CA ALA A 97 14.00 -24.26 -5.27
C ALA A 97 13.26 -25.36 -4.49
N LEU A 98 13.66 -26.62 -4.69
CA LEU A 98 13.00 -27.74 -4.01
C LEU A 98 13.20 -27.65 -2.49
N LEU A 99 12.15 -27.96 -1.75
CA LEU A 99 12.17 -28.03 -0.29
C LEU A 99 13.32 -28.94 0.18
N GLY A 100 14.16 -28.42 1.08
CA GLY A 100 15.34 -29.12 1.58
C GLY A 100 16.58 -29.05 0.69
N SER A 101 16.54 -28.32 -0.44
CA SER A 101 17.74 -28.03 -1.24
C SER A 101 18.68 -27.11 -0.47
N THR A 102 19.96 -27.47 -0.41
CA THR A 102 21.00 -26.55 0.03
C THR A 102 21.23 -25.50 -1.06
N VAL A 103 21.18 -24.21 -0.71
CA VAL A 103 21.65 -23.14 -1.59
C VAL A 103 23.08 -23.51 -2.00
N THR A 104 23.30 -23.70 -3.30
CA THR A 104 24.65 -23.88 -3.81
C THR A 104 25.29 -22.50 -3.83
N ASP A 105 26.50 -22.36 -3.29
CA ASP A 105 27.29 -21.13 -3.39
C ASP A 105 27.50 -20.81 -4.88
N THR A 106 26.61 -20.00 -5.43
CA THR A 106 26.82 -19.37 -6.73
C THR A 106 27.88 -18.30 -6.55
N GLU A 107 28.86 -18.28 -7.44
CA GLU A 107 29.83 -17.19 -7.49
C GLU A 107 29.09 -15.85 -7.54
N PRO A 108 29.52 -14.85 -6.75
CA PRO A 108 28.84 -13.57 -6.69
C PRO A 108 28.94 -12.82 -8.02
N ALA A 109 27.83 -12.20 -8.44
CA ALA A 109 27.75 -11.44 -9.68
C ALA A 109 28.61 -10.17 -9.60
N THR A 110 29.74 -10.17 -10.31
CA THR A 110 30.81 -9.15 -10.18
C THR A 110 31.42 -8.76 -11.54
N ASP A 111 30.80 -9.17 -12.64
CA ASP A 111 31.23 -8.94 -14.02
C ASP A 111 30.49 -7.79 -14.71
N GLY A 112 29.71 -7.00 -13.96
CA GLY A 112 29.12 -5.75 -14.43
C GLY A 112 30.20 -4.73 -14.80
N GLY A 113 29.97 -3.99 -15.89
CA GLY A 113 30.87 -2.93 -16.34
C GLY A 113 30.68 -1.59 -15.63
N TYR A 114 31.69 -0.72 -15.63
CA TYR A 114 31.55 0.67 -15.19
C TYR A 114 30.95 1.56 -16.30
N ALA A 115 30.76 2.84 -16.00
CA ALA A 115 30.43 3.89 -16.96
C ALA A 115 31.34 3.83 -18.20
N THR A 116 30.76 4.00 -19.39
CA THR A 116 31.46 3.75 -20.67
C THR A 116 32.61 4.72 -20.97
N ASP A 117 32.62 5.88 -20.33
CA ASP A 117 33.61 6.94 -20.47
C ASP A 117 34.61 6.97 -19.30
N ILE A 118 34.63 5.92 -18.46
CA ILE A 118 35.63 5.76 -17.42
C ILE A 118 37.04 5.63 -18.02
N ASP A 119 38.05 6.09 -17.28
CA ASP A 119 39.43 5.98 -17.74
C ASP A 119 39.88 4.51 -17.76
N SER A 120 40.37 4.04 -18.92
CA SER A 120 40.89 2.67 -19.09
C SER A 120 42.02 2.29 -18.10
N ALA A 121 42.77 3.28 -17.59
CA ALA A 121 43.78 3.05 -16.57
C ALA A 121 43.19 2.59 -15.23
N PHE A 122 41.99 3.07 -14.87
CA PHE A 122 41.26 2.59 -13.70
C PHE A 122 40.74 1.17 -13.90
N LEU A 123 40.26 0.82 -15.11
CA LEU A 123 39.75 -0.53 -15.39
C LEU A 123 40.82 -1.62 -15.18
N SER A 124 42.10 -1.28 -15.32
CA SER A 124 43.22 -2.19 -15.02
C SER A 124 43.63 -2.21 -13.54
N ASN A 125 42.97 -1.41 -12.70
CA ASN A 125 43.30 -1.14 -11.29
C ASN A 125 42.02 -0.84 -10.48
N CYS A 126 40.98 -1.66 -10.64
CA CYS A 126 39.67 -1.44 -10.01
C CYS A 126 39.31 -2.54 -9.00
N ASN A 127 40.28 -3.36 -8.61
CA ASN A 127 40.03 -4.50 -7.74
C ASN A 127 39.55 -4.10 -6.35
N HIS A 128 38.60 -4.86 -5.79
CA HIS A 128 37.99 -4.58 -4.48
C HIS A 128 37.46 -5.87 -3.84
N PHE A 129 37.02 -5.76 -2.59
CA PHE A 129 36.32 -6.79 -1.84
C PHE A 129 34.98 -6.22 -1.33
N ALA A 130 34.06 -5.95 -2.27
CA ALA A 130 32.73 -5.43 -1.94
C ALA A 130 31.66 -6.10 -2.79
N LEU A 131 30.52 -6.45 -2.19
CA LEU A 131 29.40 -7.13 -2.80
C LEU A 131 28.07 -6.55 -2.34
N TRP A 132 27.05 -6.68 -3.19
CA TRP A 132 25.71 -6.21 -2.86
C TRP A 132 25.13 -6.99 -1.68
N GLY A 133 24.54 -6.31 -0.70
CA GLY A 133 23.98 -6.94 0.50
C GLY A 133 25.01 -7.54 1.47
N GLN A 134 26.32 -7.30 1.26
CA GLN A 134 27.39 -7.81 2.11
C GLN A 134 27.28 -7.23 3.53
N GLN A 135 27.56 -8.07 4.53
CA GLN A 135 27.38 -7.75 5.95
C GLN A 135 28.72 -7.84 6.67
N LEU A 136 28.92 -7.00 7.68
CA LEU A 136 30.09 -7.07 8.55
C LEU A 136 30.13 -8.39 9.34
N ALA A 137 28.95 -8.91 9.73
CA ALA A 137 28.79 -10.21 10.36
C ALA A 137 29.33 -11.37 9.52
N GLN A 138 29.31 -11.25 8.19
CA GLN A 138 29.92 -12.22 7.27
C GLN A 138 31.42 -11.97 7.13
N ASP A 139 31.80 -10.71 6.87
CA ASP A 139 33.17 -10.34 6.52
C ASP A 139 34.17 -10.50 7.63
N LYS A 140 33.73 -10.43 8.90
CA LYS A 140 34.59 -10.77 10.04
C LYS A 140 35.21 -12.16 9.89
N GLY A 141 34.53 -13.11 9.25
CA GLY A 141 35.02 -14.47 8.98
C GLY A 141 35.88 -14.61 7.71
N LEU A 142 35.74 -13.69 6.75
CA LEU A 142 36.36 -13.78 5.42
C LEU A 142 37.66 -12.98 5.30
N ILE A 143 37.76 -11.86 6.00
CA ILE A 143 38.80 -10.84 5.78
C ILE A 143 40.24 -11.35 5.93
N ALA A 144 40.50 -12.28 6.86
CA ALA A 144 41.84 -12.82 7.09
C ALA A 144 42.41 -13.51 5.84
N ASN A 145 41.57 -14.25 5.11
CA ASN A 145 41.97 -14.92 3.87
C ASN A 145 42.20 -13.92 2.73
N GLN A 146 41.37 -12.88 2.64
CA GLN A 146 41.54 -11.83 1.64
C GLN A 146 42.85 -11.07 1.87
N ILE A 147 43.16 -10.69 3.10
CA ILE A 147 44.43 -10.01 3.42
C ILE A 147 45.63 -10.92 3.16
N THR A 148 45.55 -12.18 3.54
CA THR A 148 46.62 -13.16 3.29
C THR A 148 46.92 -13.28 1.79
N THR A 149 45.88 -13.28 0.96
CA THR A 149 45.98 -13.45 -0.50
C THR A 149 46.47 -12.19 -1.20
N TYR A 150 45.85 -11.04 -0.91
CA TYR A 150 46.05 -9.81 -1.68
C TYR A 150 47.07 -8.84 -1.05
N GLN A 151 47.47 -9.08 0.20
CA GLN A 151 48.50 -8.33 0.93
C GLN A 151 48.31 -6.79 0.91
N PRO A 152 47.11 -6.25 1.20
CA PRO A 152 46.87 -4.81 1.23
C PRO A 152 47.71 -4.13 2.33
N ASP A 153 48.10 -2.88 2.12
CA ASP A 153 48.78 -2.04 3.12
C ASP A 153 47.78 -1.15 3.89
N LEU A 154 46.64 -0.85 3.28
CA LEU A 154 45.53 -0.09 3.87
C LEU A 154 44.20 -0.72 3.47
N LEU A 155 43.29 -0.88 4.44
CA LEU A 155 41.88 -1.18 4.20
C LEU A 155 41.07 0.12 4.24
N LEU A 156 40.15 0.28 3.29
CA LEU A 156 39.06 1.26 3.37
C LEU A 156 37.78 0.48 3.60
N VAL A 157 37.20 0.58 4.80
CA VAL A 157 36.09 -0.27 5.26
C VAL A 157 34.81 0.55 5.32
N GLU A 158 33.82 0.12 4.57
CA GLU A 158 32.47 0.68 4.47
C GLU A 158 31.47 -0.47 4.68
N LEU A 159 31.24 -0.86 5.94
CA LEU A 159 30.39 -2.00 6.31
C LEU A 159 29.70 -1.74 7.64
N GLY A 160 28.55 -2.37 7.83
CA GLY A 160 27.79 -2.36 9.08
C GLY A 160 26.36 -1.82 8.93
N PHE A 161 26.05 -1.13 7.83
CA PHE A 161 24.70 -0.65 7.56
C PHE A 161 23.75 -1.85 7.38
N ASN A 162 24.08 -2.79 6.49
CA ASN A 162 23.27 -3.98 6.24
C ASN A 162 23.03 -4.84 7.48
N ASP A 163 23.97 -4.84 8.43
CA ASP A 163 23.81 -5.59 9.67
C ASP A 163 22.60 -5.11 10.48
N MET A 164 22.43 -3.79 10.60
CA MET A 164 21.32 -3.16 11.33
C MET A 164 20.08 -2.98 10.43
N GLY A 165 20.30 -2.59 9.17
CA GLY A 165 19.26 -2.36 8.18
C GLY A 165 18.40 -3.59 7.91
N TRP A 166 18.99 -4.79 7.99
CA TRP A 166 18.32 -6.05 7.65
C TRP A 166 18.28 -7.05 8.81
N PHE A 167 18.28 -6.56 10.05
CA PHE A 167 18.12 -7.35 11.27
C PHE A 167 19.11 -8.52 11.44
N ILE A 168 20.27 -8.46 10.79
CA ILE A 168 21.34 -9.46 10.95
C ILE A 168 21.93 -9.35 12.36
N SER A 169 22.14 -8.12 12.83
CA SER A 169 22.46 -7.83 14.22
C SER A 169 22.11 -6.39 14.59
N GLY A 170 21.62 -6.17 15.82
CA GLY A 170 21.50 -4.82 16.39
C GLY A 170 22.86 -4.19 16.70
N VAL A 171 22.84 -2.93 17.13
CA VAL A 171 24.01 -2.04 17.39
C VAL A 171 25.20 -2.75 18.05
N ASN A 172 24.96 -3.43 19.18
CA ASN A 172 26.03 -4.09 19.93
C ASN A 172 26.64 -5.28 19.17
N GLY A 173 25.80 -6.04 18.46
CA GLY A 173 26.26 -7.16 17.63
C GLY A 173 27.12 -6.69 16.46
N THR A 174 26.72 -5.59 15.80
CA THR A 174 27.49 -4.97 14.72
C THR A 174 28.85 -4.46 15.23
N LEU A 175 28.88 -3.84 16.40
CA LEU A 175 30.13 -3.37 17.03
C LEU A 175 31.08 -4.53 17.39
N VAL A 176 30.55 -5.64 17.92
CA VAL A 176 31.33 -6.87 18.18
C VAL A 176 31.84 -7.48 16.88
N SER A 177 31.03 -7.46 15.82
CA SER A 177 31.47 -7.90 14.48
C SER A 177 32.63 -7.04 13.96
N MET A 178 32.59 -5.72 14.14
CA MET A 178 33.69 -4.81 13.78
C MET A 178 34.97 -5.12 14.56
N GLN A 179 34.86 -5.29 15.88
CA GLN A 179 36.00 -5.66 16.73
C GLN A 179 36.63 -6.99 16.27
N THR A 180 35.79 -7.97 15.94
CA THR A 180 36.22 -9.29 15.44
C THR A 180 36.89 -9.18 14.07
N PHE A 181 36.32 -8.39 13.16
CA PHE A 181 36.87 -8.11 11.84
C PHE A 181 38.29 -7.53 11.96
N ILE A 182 38.48 -6.51 12.80
CA ILE A 182 39.78 -5.88 13.06
C ILE A 182 40.79 -6.90 13.60
N ALA A 183 40.37 -7.74 14.56
CA ALA A 183 41.24 -8.77 15.15
C ALA A 183 41.67 -9.81 14.11
N ASN A 184 40.74 -10.28 13.28
CA ASN A 184 41.02 -11.25 12.21
C ASN A 184 41.88 -10.65 11.10
N ALA A 185 41.70 -9.38 10.77
CA ALA A 185 42.56 -8.71 9.82
C ALA A 185 44.01 -8.60 10.34
N ARG A 186 44.19 -8.25 11.61
CA ARG A 186 45.51 -8.20 12.26
C ARG A 186 46.16 -9.56 12.46
N SER A 187 45.37 -10.63 12.60
CA SER A 187 45.91 -11.99 12.69
C SER A 187 46.56 -12.43 11.36
N ALA A 188 46.01 -11.98 10.23
CA ALA A 188 46.59 -12.20 8.90
C ALA A 188 47.78 -11.28 8.59
N LYS A 189 47.69 -9.99 8.94
CA LYS A 189 48.77 -9.00 8.75
C LYS A 189 48.84 -8.04 9.95
N PRO A 190 49.78 -8.24 10.90
CA PRO A 190 49.82 -7.46 12.14
C PRO A 190 50.02 -5.94 12.00
N ASP A 191 50.55 -5.49 10.86
CA ASP A 191 50.80 -4.08 10.53
C ASP A 191 49.78 -3.47 9.55
N ILE A 192 48.63 -4.12 9.32
CA ILE A 192 47.58 -3.58 8.46
C ILE A 192 46.98 -2.29 9.05
N ASN A 193 46.92 -1.22 8.26
CA ASN A 193 46.22 0.01 8.62
C ASN A 193 44.79 -0.02 8.08
N MET A 194 43.85 0.67 8.74
CA MET A 194 42.44 0.70 8.33
C MET A 194 41.83 2.08 8.50
N ALA A 195 41.16 2.57 7.46
CA ALA A 195 40.22 3.68 7.54
C ALA A 195 38.81 3.07 7.58
N ILE A 196 38.08 3.25 8.68
CA ILE A 196 36.81 2.58 8.96
C ILE A 196 35.70 3.64 9.00
N ALA A 197 34.74 3.53 8.09
CA ALA A 197 33.61 4.44 8.00
C ALA A 197 32.57 4.17 9.09
N ASN A 198 32.00 5.26 9.64
CA ASN A 198 30.67 5.21 10.21
C ASN A 198 29.63 4.96 9.09
N VAL A 199 28.42 4.53 9.44
CA VAL A 199 27.40 4.16 8.42
C VAL A 199 26.49 5.36 8.15
N PRO A 200 26.04 5.59 6.90
CA PRO A 200 25.23 6.74 6.56
C PRO A 200 23.80 6.61 7.12
N GLN A 201 23.10 7.73 7.24
CA GLN A 201 21.64 7.70 7.30
C GLN A 201 21.05 7.47 5.90
N ARG A 202 19.75 7.17 5.86
CA ARG A 202 18.97 6.97 4.63
C ARG A 202 17.63 7.69 4.69
N SER A 203 16.96 7.83 3.55
CA SER A 203 15.54 8.24 3.51
C SER A 203 14.71 7.27 4.35
N PHE A 204 13.72 7.80 5.05
CA PHE A 204 12.92 7.06 6.03
C PHE A 204 12.27 5.82 5.40
N ILE A 205 12.24 4.72 6.14
CA ILE A 205 11.45 3.52 5.82
C ILE A 205 10.34 3.48 6.85
N SER A 206 9.08 3.38 6.41
CA SER A 206 7.94 3.24 7.31
C SER A 206 8.16 2.05 8.27
N ASN A 207 7.83 2.25 9.55
CA ASN A 207 7.97 1.29 10.65
C ASN A 207 9.42 0.88 10.97
N ARG A 208 10.41 1.75 10.68
CA ARG A 208 11.84 1.53 10.95
C ARG A 208 12.49 2.70 11.69
N GLU A 209 11.80 3.26 12.67
CA GLU A 209 12.32 4.26 13.61
C GLU A 209 13.58 3.72 14.31
N ASP A 210 13.58 2.42 14.61
CA ASP A 210 14.72 1.68 15.16
C ASP A 210 16.00 1.89 14.34
N LEU A 211 15.91 1.96 13.01
CA LEU A 211 17.08 2.04 12.13
C LEU A 211 17.77 3.40 12.23
N VAL A 212 17.00 4.48 12.40
CA VAL A 212 17.54 5.83 12.60
C VAL A 212 18.33 5.89 13.91
N GLU A 213 17.74 5.38 15.00
CA GLU A 213 18.37 5.32 16.32
C GLU A 213 19.58 4.38 16.36
N ASN A 214 19.46 3.20 15.73
CA ASN A 214 20.52 2.22 15.64
C ASN A 214 21.73 2.79 14.89
N THR A 215 21.49 3.51 13.79
CA THR A 215 22.54 4.20 13.02
C THR A 215 23.27 5.23 13.86
N LEU A 216 22.55 6.12 14.56
CA LEU A 216 23.15 7.11 15.46
C LEU A 216 23.95 6.45 16.60
N SER A 217 23.38 5.42 17.21
CA SER A 217 23.98 4.70 18.34
C SER A 217 25.25 3.96 17.93
N TYR A 218 25.22 3.21 16.83
CA TYR A 218 26.39 2.51 16.30
C TYR A 218 27.50 3.48 15.93
N ASN A 219 27.18 4.58 15.23
CA ASN A 219 28.16 5.59 14.84
C ASN A 219 28.83 6.25 16.05
N GLY A 220 28.05 6.55 17.10
CA GLY A 220 28.57 7.06 18.37
C GLY A 220 29.52 6.09 19.06
N LEU A 221 29.15 4.80 19.15
CA LEU A 221 29.99 3.77 19.75
C LEU A 221 31.26 3.52 18.92
N LEU A 222 31.16 3.45 17.59
CA LEU A 222 32.32 3.26 16.72
C LEU A 222 33.35 4.38 16.91
N ALA A 223 32.89 5.64 16.93
CA ALA A 223 33.76 6.80 17.19
C ALA A 223 34.40 6.75 18.59
N GLN A 224 33.68 6.25 19.60
CA GLN A 224 34.19 6.08 20.95
C GLN A 224 35.26 4.98 21.07
N TYR A 225 35.09 3.85 20.37
CA TYR A 225 35.92 2.66 20.56
C TYR A 225 37.12 2.56 19.60
N LEU A 226 37.04 3.10 18.38
CA LEU A 226 38.16 3.04 17.42
C LEU A 226 39.50 3.55 18.01
N PRO A 227 39.55 4.69 18.73
CA PRO A 227 40.80 5.17 19.36
C PRO A 227 41.35 4.23 20.43
N GLN A 228 40.53 3.34 20.99
CA GLN A 228 40.95 2.35 21.99
C GLN A 228 41.48 1.06 21.34
N TRP A 229 41.04 0.77 20.11
CA TRP A 229 41.48 -0.39 19.35
C TRP A 229 42.68 -0.10 18.45
N THR A 230 42.99 1.16 18.18
CA THR A 230 44.18 1.58 17.41
C THR A 230 45.48 1.24 18.15
N SER A 231 46.57 0.99 17.41
CA SER A 231 47.88 0.67 17.97
C SER A 231 49.00 1.32 17.15
N ALA A 232 50.21 1.39 17.69
CA ALA A 232 51.34 2.00 16.98
C ALA A 232 51.79 1.19 15.73
N GLN A 233 51.45 -0.10 15.67
CA GLN A 233 51.78 -1.00 14.54
C GLN A 233 50.67 -1.06 13.49
N SER A 234 49.42 -0.85 13.89
CA SER A 234 48.22 -0.94 13.05
C SER A 234 47.30 0.21 13.44
N GLN A 235 47.37 1.29 12.66
CA GLN A 235 46.61 2.53 12.84
C GLN A 235 45.19 2.34 12.31
N LEU A 236 44.21 2.62 13.16
CA LEU A 236 42.79 2.65 12.83
C LEU A 236 42.30 4.10 12.90
N GLU A 237 41.62 4.56 11.86
CA GLU A 237 41.10 5.91 11.77
C GLU A 237 39.64 5.89 11.36
N LEU A 238 38.82 6.72 12.03
CA LEU A 238 37.42 6.89 11.67
C LEU A 238 37.32 7.69 10.36
N VAL A 239 36.47 7.23 9.45
CA VAL A 239 36.03 7.98 8.28
C VAL A 239 34.63 8.50 8.58
N ASP A 240 34.46 9.81 8.55
CA ASP A 240 33.15 10.45 8.72
C ASP A 240 32.39 10.42 7.40
N PHE A 241 31.85 9.25 7.07
CA PHE A 241 30.98 9.03 5.92
C PHE A 241 29.61 9.66 6.19
N ALA A 242 28.96 9.32 7.31
CA ALA A 242 27.63 9.82 7.67
C ALA A 242 27.55 11.36 7.70
N GLY A 243 28.56 12.04 8.24
CA GLY A 243 28.58 13.51 8.27
C GLY A 243 28.96 14.18 6.94
N ASN A 244 29.50 13.43 5.98
CA ASN A 244 29.95 13.96 4.69
C ASN A 244 29.04 13.59 3.51
N TYR A 245 28.13 12.64 3.71
CA TYR A 245 27.16 12.16 2.74
C TYR A 245 25.80 12.79 3.03
N ASP A 246 25.25 13.51 2.05
CA ASP A 246 24.03 14.30 2.23
C ASP A 246 22.80 13.40 2.08
N CYS A 247 22.56 12.61 3.13
CA CYS A 247 21.44 11.69 3.22
C CYS A 247 20.97 11.55 4.66
N ALA A 248 19.67 11.68 4.87
CA ALA A 248 18.96 11.69 6.14
C ALA A 248 17.52 11.17 5.96
N PRO A 249 16.79 10.86 7.04
CA PRO A 249 15.42 10.35 6.97
C PRO A 249 14.47 11.24 6.18
N ASP A 250 14.64 12.55 6.26
CA ASP A 250 13.81 13.58 5.62
C ASP A 250 14.25 13.94 4.20
N SER A 251 15.51 13.67 3.83
CA SER A 251 16.07 14.10 2.55
C SER A 251 17.35 13.34 2.20
N CYS A 252 17.44 12.84 0.97
CA CYS A 252 18.64 12.13 0.49
C CYS A 252 19.13 12.58 -0.90
N PRO A 253 19.59 13.83 -1.05
CA PRO A 253 20.10 14.34 -2.33
C PRO A 253 21.40 13.67 -2.80
N ALA A 254 22.13 12.98 -1.92
CA ALA A 254 23.31 12.19 -2.30
C ALA A 254 22.97 10.77 -2.78
N GLY A 255 21.76 10.29 -2.46
CA GLY A 255 21.27 8.98 -2.84
C GLY A 255 20.46 9.00 -4.14
N HIS A 256 20.32 7.85 -4.78
CA HIS A 256 19.37 7.66 -5.88
C HIS A 256 18.15 6.84 -5.47
N ASP A 257 18.19 6.08 -4.39
CA ASP A 257 17.05 5.26 -3.89
C ASP A 257 16.88 5.43 -2.38
N GLY A 258 17.19 6.63 -1.90
CA GLY A 258 17.26 6.95 -0.50
C GLY A 258 18.47 6.40 0.26
N LEU A 259 19.39 5.64 -0.35
CA LEU A 259 20.62 5.16 0.30
C LEU A 259 21.85 5.15 -0.61
N HIS A 260 21.76 4.55 -1.80
CA HIS A 260 22.90 4.27 -2.68
C HIS A 260 23.37 5.51 -3.45
N PRO A 261 24.68 5.71 -3.64
CA PRO A 261 25.23 6.97 -4.11
C PRO A 261 24.87 7.27 -5.56
N ASN A 262 24.27 8.44 -5.78
CA ASN A 262 24.26 9.06 -7.10
C ASN A 262 25.63 9.70 -7.43
N ALA A 263 25.76 10.39 -8.57
CA ALA A 263 27.03 10.99 -8.97
C ALA A 263 27.61 12.01 -7.95
N PHE A 264 26.75 12.74 -7.22
CA PHE A 264 27.17 13.63 -6.14
C PHE A 264 27.61 12.84 -4.91
N GLY A 265 26.84 11.82 -4.52
CA GLY A 265 27.16 10.89 -3.45
C GLY A 265 28.50 10.18 -3.63
N GLU A 266 28.84 9.76 -4.86
CA GLU A 266 30.14 9.16 -5.18
C GLU A 266 31.32 10.07 -4.79
N PHE A 267 31.21 11.37 -5.08
CA PHE A 267 32.25 12.35 -4.74
C PHE A 267 32.29 12.61 -3.23
N GLN A 268 31.14 12.62 -2.55
CA GLN A 268 31.07 12.78 -1.09
C GLN A 268 31.73 11.61 -0.36
N ILE A 269 31.47 10.37 -0.77
CA ILE A 269 32.10 9.19 -0.15
C ILE A 269 33.62 9.22 -0.38
N ALA A 270 34.06 9.45 -1.62
CA ALA A 270 35.48 9.56 -1.94
C ALA A 270 36.16 10.74 -1.21
N GLN A 271 35.44 11.84 -1.00
CA GLN A 271 35.91 12.95 -0.17
C GLN A 271 36.09 12.54 1.29
N ALA A 272 35.14 11.81 1.89
CA ALA A 272 35.25 11.34 3.27
C ALA A 272 36.51 10.49 3.47
N PHE A 273 36.72 9.49 2.61
CA PHE A 273 37.92 8.65 2.68
C PHE A 273 39.21 9.44 2.42
N SER A 274 39.25 10.29 1.39
CA SER A 274 40.44 11.09 1.09
C SER A 274 40.79 12.10 2.20
N LYS A 275 39.80 12.64 2.94
CA LYS A 275 40.03 13.47 4.13
C LYS A 275 40.79 12.72 5.21
N THR A 276 40.41 11.48 5.51
CA THR A 276 41.08 10.63 6.50
C THR A 276 42.46 10.18 5.99
N MET A 277 42.56 9.78 4.71
CA MET A 277 43.84 9.41 4.10
C MET A 277 44.86 10.55 4.14
N TYR A 278 44.44 11.78 3.85
CA TYR A 278 45.29 12.95 3.94
C TYR A 278 45.62 13.33 5.38
N SER A 279 44.60 13.53 6.23
CA SER A 279 44.78 14.16 7.54
C SER A 279 45.40 13.22 8.57
N ASN A 280 45.11 11.92 8.49
CA ASN A 280 45.47 10.95 9.52
C ASN A 280 46.58 9.99 9.07
N PHE A 281 46.62 9.67 7.78
CA PHE A 281 47.66 8.80 7.20
C PHE A 281 48.77 9.56 6.45
N GLY A 282 48.60 10.87 6.21
CA GLY A 282 49.60 11.71 5.54
C GLY A 282 49.74 11.41 4.05
N LEU A 283 48.68 10.91 3.40
CA LEU A 283 48.68 10.54 1.98
C LEU A 283 48.15 11.67 1.11
N GLY A 284 48.95 12.06 0.10
CA GLY A 284 48.59 13.09 -0.87
C GLY A 284 48.89 14.50 -0.38
N SER A 285 48.43 15.49 -1.15
CA SER A 285 48.66 16.92 -0.92
C SER A 285 47.43 17.67 -0.38
N GLY A 286 46.26 17.01 -0.37
CA GLY A 286 45.01 17.50 0.19
C GLY A 286 43.86 16.52 -0.06
N PRO A 287 42.70 16.70 0.59
CA PRO A 287 41.51 15.88 0.33
C PRO A 287 40.91 16.14 -1.06
N LEU A 288 40.08 15.22 -1.54
CA LEU A 288 39.29 15.40 -2.77
C LEU A 288 38.42 16.65 -2.63
N THR A 289 38.41 17.47 -3.68
CA THR A 289 37.48 18.60 -3.81
C THR A 289 36.36 18.19 -4.74
N ILE A 290 35.11 18.34 -4.29
CA ILE A 290 33.93 18.03 -5.10
C ILE A 290 33.83 19.09 -6.21
N PRO A 291 33.73 18.70 -7.50
CA PRO A 291 33.52 19.65 -8.60
C PRO A 291 32.23 20.45 -8.41
N ALA A 292 32.23 21.72 -8.77
CA ALA A 292 31.03 22.57 -8.74
C ALA A 292 29.96 22.08 -9.72
N ASP A 293 30.39 21.56 -10.87
CA ASP A 293 29.54 21.01 -11.91
C ASP A 293 29.77 19.48 -11.97
N ILE A 294 28.77 18.71 -11.53
CA ILE A 294 28.77 17.25 -11.65
C ILE A 294 27.80 16.90 -12.78
N PRO A 295 28.27 16.24 -13.86
CA PRO A 295 27.38 15.84 -14.94
C PRO A 295 26.25 14.96 -14.43
N THR A 296 25.01 15.37 -14.68
CA THR A 296 23.83 14.55 -14.41
C THR A 296 23.88 13.30 -15.29
N ARG A 297 23.56 12.15 -14.70
CA ARG A 297 23.49 10.90 -15.46
C ARG A 297 22.31 10.93 -16.44
N PRO A 298 22.47 10.41 -17.67
CA PRO A 298 21.35 10.32 -18.61
C PRO A 298 20.23 9.42 -18.08
N CYS A 299 18.99 9.86 -18.22
CA CYS A 299 17.79 9.06 -17.98
C CYS A 299 17.00 8.85 -19.29
N PRO A 300 17.45 7.97 -20.20
CA PRO A 300 16.80 7.80 -21.49
C PRO A 300 15.50 7.00 -21.38
N VAL A 301 14.57 7.22 -22.32
CA VAL A 301 13.39 6.37 -22.50
C VAL A 301 13.84 4.95 -22.91
N PRO A 302 13.28 3.88 -22.30
CA PRO A 302 13.54 2.51 -22.74
C PRO A 302 13.27 2.30 -24.23
N THR A 303 14.18 1.59 -24.90
CA THR A 303 14.06 1.30 -26.34
C THR A 303 13.69 -0.16 -26.56
N ASN A 304 13.26 -0.52 -27.77
CA ASN A 304 12.93 -1.92 -28.11
C ASN A 304 11.90 -2.57 -27.17
N VAL A 305 10.99 -1.78 -26.61
CA VAL A 305 9.90 -2.28 -25.77
C VAL A 305 8.99 -3.16 -26.63
N LYS A 306 8.72 -4.38 -26.15
CA LYS A 306 7.90 -5.38 -26.84
C LYS A 306 7.10 -6.18 -25.83
N ALA A 307 5.78 -6.15 -25.96
CA ALA A 307 4.89 -7.10 -25.31
C ALA A 307 4.60 -8.25 -26.29
N VAL A 308 4.71 -9.49 -25.82
CA VAL A 308 4.40 -10.69 -26.59
C VAL A 308 3.63 -11.67 -25.72
N GLN A 309 2.73 -12.42 -26.33
CA GLN A 309 2.08 -13.56 -25.68
C GLN A 309 3.14 -14.59 -25.25
N SER A 310 2.99 -15.12 -24.04
CA SER A 310 3.82 -16.19 -23.48
C SER A 310 2.95 -17.26 -22.80
N PRO A 311 3.47 -18.47 -22.53
CA PRO A 311 2.64 -19.55 -22.00
C PRO A 311 1.93 -19.26 -20.67
N TRP A 312 2.48 -18.40 -19.81
CA TRP A 312 1.88 -17.98 -18.53
C TRP A 312 1.03 -16.70 -18.63
N GLY A 313 1.03 -16.02 -19.77
CA GLY A 313 0.30 -14.76 -19.98
C GLY A 313 0.98 -13.84 -21.00
N VAL A 314 1.56 -12.75 -20.53
CA VAL A 314 2.27 -11.77 -21.38
C VAL A 314 3.69 -11.56 -20.88
N THR A 315 4.66 -11.58 -21.79
CA THR A 315 6.06 -11.21 -21.52
C THR A 315 6.35 -9.87 -22.17
N VAL A 316 6.92 -8.95 -21.39
CA VAL A 316 7.41 -7.67 -21.84
C VAL A 316 8.94 -7.67 -21.79
N THR A 317 9.58 -7.25 -22.88
CA THR A 317 11.03 -7.09 -22.95
C THR A 317 11.37 -5.69 -23.41
N TYR A 318 12.49 -5.18 -22.96
CA TYR A 318 12.94 -3.84 -23.30
C TYR A 318 14.47 -3.78 -23.33
N GLY A 319 15.01 -2.83 -24.08
CA GLY A 319 16.42 -2.48 -24.06
C GLY A 319 16.68 -1.57 -22.89
N LEU A 320 17.61 -1.95 -22.01
CA LEU A 320 18.10 -1.04 -20.98
C LEU A 320 18.87 0.10 -21.66
N GLY A 321 18.42 1.34 -21.44
CA GLY A 321 19.35 2.45 -21.42
C GLY A 321 20.32 2.24 -20.25
N PHE A 322 21.51 2.83 -20.31
CA PHE A 322 22.65 2.55 -19.42
C PHE A 322 22.46 2.82 -17.91
N SER A 323 21.24 2.97 -17.40
CA SER A 323 20.93 3.33 -16.01
C SER A 323 19.44 3.09 -15.75
N ILE A 324 19.02 1.84 -15.52
CA ILE A 324 17.69 1.57 -14.94
C ILE A 324 17.93 0.90 -13.60
N TRP A 325 17.70 1.62 -12.51
CA TRP A 325 18.13 1.25 -11.16
C TRP A 325 17.14 0.34 -10.44
N ASN A 326 15.86 0.41 -10.83
CA ASN A 326 14.77 -0.38 -10.25
C ASN A 326 14.34 -1.60 -11.08
N ALA A 327 15.01 -1.86 -12.22
CA ALA A 327 14.76 -3.06 -13.01
C ALA A 327 15.93 -4.04 -12.80
N SER A 328 15.73 -5.04 -11.95
CA SER A 328 16.70 -6.12 -11.75
C SER A 328 17.00 -6.87 -13.05
N THR A 329 16.09 -6.83 -14.02
CA THR A 329 16.26 -7.42 -15.35
C THR A 329 15.47 -6.65 -16.41
N ASN A 330 15.81 -6.81 -17.69
CA ASN A 330 15.18 -6.10 -18.82
C ASN A 330 13.97 -6.84 -19.39
N ARG A 331 13.21 -7.44 -18.47
CA ARG A 331 12.08 -8.33 -18.73
C ARG A 331 11.07 -8.23 -17.59
N TYR A 332 9.79 -8.25 -17.94
CA TYR A 332 8.69 -8.38 -17.01
C TYR A 332 7.73 -9.46 -17.55
N ASP A 333 7.14 -10.24 -16.66
CA ASP A 333 6.17 -11.28 -17.01
C ASP A 333 4.89 -11.05 -16.22
N ALA A 334 3.82 -10.71 -16.94
CA ALA A 334 2.46 -10.75 -16.40
C ALA A 334 2.00 -12.22 -16.44
N SER A 335 2.10 -12.91 -15.31
CA SER A 335 1.60 -14.27 -15.11
C SER A 335 0.22 -14.26 -14.43
N TRP A 336 -0.40 -15.44 -14.30
CA TRP A 336 -1.73 -15.61 -13.69
C TRP A 336 -2.84 -14.80 -14.38
N THR A 337 -2.69 -14.59 -15.69
CA THR A 337 -3.65 -13.85 -16.52
C THR A 337 -4.82 -14.73 -16.96
N VAL A 338 -5.94 -14.12 -17.36
CA VAL A 338 -7.07 -14.81 -17.97
C VAL A 338 -6.98 -14.74 -19.49
N LYS A 339 -7.36 -15.83 -20.16
CA LYS A 339 -7.39 -15.90 -21.62
C LYS A 339 -8.30 -14.83 -22.22
N GLY A 340 -7.76 -14.07 -23.18
CA GLY A 340 -8.47 -13.02 -23.91
C GLY A 340 -8.28 -11.62 -23.33
N GLU A 341 -7.67 -11.49 -22.16
CA GLU A 341 -7.32 -10.19 -21.59
C GLU A 341 -6.26 -9.49 -22.44
N THR A 342 -6.44 -8.19 -22.68
CA THR A 342 -5.46 -7.36 -23.37
C THR A 342 -4.69 -6.55 -22.35
N PHE A 343 -3.36 -6.64 -22.38
CA PHE A 343 -2.48 -5.86 -21.52
C PHE A 343 -1.76 -4.80 -22.36
N ASP A 344 -1.90 -3.55 -21.94
CA ASP A 344 -1.21 -2.40 -22.51
C ASP A 344 -0.08 -1.98 -21.58
N PHE A 345 1.14 -1.89 -22.12
CA PHE A 345 2.34 -1.54 -21.36
C PHE A 345 2.98 -0.26 -21.88
N TYR A 346 3.41 0.56 -20.93
CA TYR A 346 4.26 1.72 -21.11
C TYR A 346 5.40 1.59 -20.11
N ILE A 347 6.64 1.82 -20.54
CA ILE A 347 7.81 1.68 -19.67
C ILE A 347 8.55 3.00 -19.65
N ALA A 348 8.78 3.54 -18.46
CA ALA A 348 9.69 4.64 -18.21
C ALA A 348 10.94 4.11 -17.49
N SER A 349 12.05 4.83 -17.62
CA SER A 349 13.23 4.59 -16.78
C SER A 349 13.09 5.42 -15.52
N ASP A 350 13.20 4.73 -14.38
CA ASP A 350 13.45 5.37 -13.09
C ASP A 350 14.96 5.50 -12.89
N CYS A 351 15.41 6.75 -12.72
CA CYS A 351 16.81 7.13 -12.59
C CYS A 351 17.17 7.59 -11.18
N GLY A 352 16.27 7.34 -10.23
CA GLY A 352 16.41 7.62 -8.82
C GLY A 352 15.83 8.96 -8.39
N ASP A 353 15.71 9.16 -7.08
CA ASP A 353 14.91 10.21 -6.42
C ASP A 353 15.27 11.65 -6.83
N THR A 354 16.50 11.86 -7.32
CA THR A 354 17.03 13.18 -7.68
C THR A 354 16.92 13.49 -9.17
N ILE A 355 16.51 12.52 -10.00
CA ILE A 355 16.37 12.66 -11.44
C ILE A 355 14.92 12.28 -11.81
N PRO A 356 14.14 13.20 -12.41
CA PRO A 356 12.80 12.85 -12.87
C PRO A 356 12.82 11.60 -13.76
N PRO A 357 11.82 10.71 -13.64
CA PRO A 357 11.69 9.58 -14.56
C PRO A 357 11.71 10.04 -16.02
N SER A 358 12.18 9.17 -16.92
CA SER A 358 12.11 9.45 -18.34
C SER A 358 10.66 9.47 -18.85
N ASP A 359 10.43 10.07 -20.02
CA ASP A 359 9.14 9.92 -20.69
C ASP A 359 8.81 8.44 -20.89
N TYR A 360 7.52 8.08 -20.88
CA TYR A 360 7.10 6.73 -21.19
C TYR A 360 7.46 6.32 -22.63
N SER A 361 7.79 5.05 -22.81
CA SER A 361 7.84 4.43 -24.14
C SER A 361 6.50 4.55 -24.86
N SER A 362 6.50 4.34 -26.18
CA SER A 362 5.23 4.08 -26.89
C SER A 362 4.52 2.88 -26.29
N MET A 363 3.18 2.92 -26.26
CA MET A 363 2.36 1.78 -25.85
C MET A 363 2.72 0.54 -26.67
N VAL A 364 2.83 -0.60 -25.99
CA VAL A 364 2.81 -1.92 -26.62
C VAL A 364 1.71 -2.76 -26.00
N SER A 365 1.07 -3.59 -26.80
CA SER A 365 -0.08 -4.38 -26.36
C SER A 365 0.13 -5.85 -26.69
N ALA A 366 -0.35 -6.75 -25.84
CA ALA A 366 -0.48 -8.16 -26.15
C ALA A 366 -1.74 -8.74 -25.49
N VAL A 367 -2.31 -9.76 -26.13
CA VAL A 367 -3.46 -10.50 -25.60
C VAL A 367 -2.93 -11.75 -24.90
N ALA A 368 -3.33 -11.94 -23.65
CA ALA A 368 -3.02 -13.15 -22.90
C ALA A 368 -3.78 -14.35 -23.47
N ASP A 369 -3.07 -15.45 -23.69
CA ASP A 369 -3.65 -16.75 -24.01
C ASP A 369 -2.80 -17.83 -23.31
N PRO A 370 -2.93 -17.94 -21.98
CA PRO A 370 -2.11 -18.82 -21.17
C PRO A 370 -2.39 -20.29 -21.53
N THR A 371 -1.31 -21.05 -21.70
CA THR A 371 -1.32 -22.49 -21.99
C THR A 371 -0.76 -23.34 -20.85
N THR A 372 -0.31 -22.70 -19.76
CA THR A 372 0.15 -23.35 -18.53
C THR A 372 -0.95 -24.25 -17.93
N ALA A 373 -0.53 -25.31 -17.25
CA ALA A 373 -1.46 -26.17 -16.51
C ALA A 373 -2.21 -25.37 -15.43
N PRO A 374 -3.47 -25.66 -15.12
CA PRO A 374 -4.15 -25.07 -13.97
C PRO A 374 -3.56 -25.63 -12.65
N GLY A 375 -3.94 -25.04 -11.53
CA GLY A 375 -3.60 -25.55 -10.20
C GLY A 375 -4.12 -26.97 -9.96
N PRO A 376 -3.52 -27.71 -9.00
CA PRO A 376 -3.97 -29.06 -8.66
C PRO A 376 -5.35 -29.07 -8.00
N GLN A 377 -5.95 -30.25 -7.94
CA GLN A 377 -7.28 -30.50 -7.41
C GLN A 377 -7.20 -31.22 -6.06
N ASN A 378 -8.28 -31.16 -5.27
CA ASN A 378 -8.43 -31.92 -4.02
C ASN A 378 -7.23 -31.75 -3.08
N ILE A 379 -6.81 -30.50 -2.85
CA ILE A 379 -5.72 -30.20 -1.93
C ILE A 379 -6.20 -30.52 -0.50
N SER A 380 -5.40 -31.31 0.21
CA SER A 380 -5.68 -31.77 1.56
C SER A 380 -4.51 -31.44 2.48
N ILE A 381 -4.78 -30.68 3.54
CA ILE A 381 -3.84 -30.28 4.58
C ILE A 381 -4.23 -30.94 5.91
N THR A 382 -3.24 -31.45 6.64
CA THR A 382 -3.38 -31.92 8.02
C THR A 382 -2.36 -31.19 8.89
N PRO A 383 -2.79 -30.40 9.89
CA PRO A 383 -1.88 -29.69 10.78
C PRO A 383 -1.07 -30.68 11.64
N THR A 384 0.15 -30.26 12.00
CA THR A 384 1.05 -30.98 12.90
C THR A 384 1.57 -30.03 13.99
N ALA A 385 2.37 -30.52 14.93
CA ALA A 385 2.89 -29.71 16.04
C ALA A 385 3.78 -28.53 15.58
N GLU A 386 4.54 -28.70 14.49
CA GLU A 386 5.58 -27.76 14.03
C GLU A 386 5.40 -27.38 12.54
N GLY A 387 4.26 -27.73 11.95
CA GLY A 387 3.89 -27.33 10.59
C GLY A 387 2.66 -28.09 10.09
N PHE A 388 2.69 -28.64 8.88
CA PHE A 388 1.58 -29.43 8.33
C PHE A 388 2.02 -30.42 7.25
N ASP A 389 1.22 -31.47 7.07
CA ASP A 389 1.29 -32.39 5.94
C ASP A 389 0.29 -31.95 4.86
N ILE A 390 0.70 -31.95 3.60
CA ILE A 390 -0.14 -31.54 2.46
C ILE A 390 -0.07 -32.58 1.34
N SER A 391 -1.19 -32.81 0.66
CA SER A 391 -1.29 -33.64 -0.54
C SER A 391 -2.33 -33.11 -1.53
N TRP A 392 -2.24 -33.49 -2.80
CA TRP A 392 -3.18 -33.06 -3.84
C TRP A 392 -3.26 -34.06 -4.99
N VAL A 393 -4.21 -33.83 -5.90
CA VAL A 393 -4.38 -34.54 -7.16
C VAL A 393 -3.93 -33.64 -8.32
N PRO A 394 -3.09 -34.11 -9.26
CA PRO A 394 -2.73 -33.32 -10.44
C PRO A 394 -3.95 -32.90 -11.27
N PRO A 395 -3.89 -31.76 -11.98
CA PRO A 395 -4.99 -31.34 -12.86
C PRO A 395 -5.22 -32.34 -14.01
N ASN A 396 -6.47 -32.41 -14.48
CA ASN A 396 -6.84 -33.27 -15.61
C ASN A 396 -6.27 -32.71 -16.93
N GLY A 397 -5.29 -33.39 -17.53
CA GLY A 397 -4.77 -33.08 -18.86
C GLY A 397 -3.44 -33.77 -19.15
N SER A 398 -2.77 -33.37 -20.24
CA SER A 398 -1.53 -33.99 -20.73
C SER A 398 -0.28 -33.12 -20.57
N TRP A 399 -0.28 -32.20 -19.60
CA TRP A 399 0.89 -31.35 -19.32
C TRP A 399 2.04 -32.15 -18.69
N ASP A 400 3.27 -31.79 -19.05
CA ASP A 400 4.48 -32.34 -18.44
C ASP A 400 4.81 -31.58 -17.15
N ILE A 401 4.14 -31.96 -16.05
CA ILE A 401 4.32 -31.34 -14.74
C ILE A 401 5.67 -31.80 -14.17
N THR A 402 6.61 -30.87 -14.06
CA THR A 402 7.96 -31.12 -13.56
C THR A 402 8.05 -31.00 -12.04
N GLN A 403 7.31 -30.05 -11.45
CA GLN A 403 7.19 -29.86 -10.01
C GLN A 403 5.97 -29.00 -9.65
N TYR A 404 5.79 -28.73 -8.37
CA TYR A 404 4.80 -27.80 -7.84
C TYR A 404 5.50 -26.70 -7.03
N ALA A 405 4.90 -25.51 -6.95
CA ALA A 405 5.27 -24.50 -5.97
C ALA A 405 4.23 -24.51 -4.84
N LEU A 406 4.68 -24.69 -3.61
CA LEU A 406 3.88 -24.49 -2.42
C LEU A 406 4.09 -23.04 -1.97
N ILE A 407 3.03 -22.25 -2.04
CA ILE A 407 3.01 -20.83 -1.69
C ILE A 407 2.42 -20.71 -0.29
N LEU A 408 3.12 -20.04 0.63
CA LEU A 408 2.68 -19.82 2.00
C LEU A 408 2.73 -18.33 2.34
N LEU A 409 1.69 -17.84 3.01
CA LEU A 409 1.68 -16.53 3.65
C LEU A 409 1.35 -16.73 5.13
N ASP A 410 2.25 -16.30 6.00
CA ASP A 410 2.01 -16.20 7.44
C ASP A 410 1.16 -14.96 7.71
N LYS A 411 -0.04 -15.15 8.25
CA LYS A 411 -0.99 -14.07 8.53
C LYS A 411 -0.75 -13.37 9.86
N ASP A 412 0.01 -14.00 10.75
CA ASP A 412 0.22 -13.49 12.11
C ASP A 412 1.55 -12.73 12.24
N THR A 413 2.42 -12.81 11.22
CA THR A 413 3.64 -12.02 11.14
C THR A 413 3.39 -10.73 10.36
N ILE A 414 3.47 -9.59 11.04
CA ILE A 414 3.33 -8.26 10.43
C ILE A 414 4.38 -8.07 9.33
N GLY A 415 3.94 -7.66 8.14
CA GLY A 415 4.80 -7.46 6.98
C GLY A 415 5.35 -8.74 6.34
N ALA A 416 4.77 -9.91 6.64
CA ALA A 416 5.17 -11.16 6.00
C ALA A 416 4.93 -11.13 4.48
N TYR A 417 5.90 -11.66 3.75
CA TYR A 417 5.80 -11.90 2.31
C TYR A 417 5.42 -13.35 2.04
N ALA A 418 4.76 -13.61 0.91
CA ALA A 418 4.50 -14.97 0.47
C ALA A 418 5.82 -15.69 0.15
N GLY A 419 6.07 -16.80 0.82
CA GLY A 419 7.19 -17.70 0.54
C GLY A 419 6.80 -18.78 -0.45
N GLU A 420 7.75 -19.24 -1.27
CA GLU A 420 7.53 -20.34 -2.22
C GLU A 420 8.54 -21.48 -2.03
N TYR A 421 8.04 -22.71 -2.01
CA TYR A 421 8.86 -23.92 -1.90
C TYR A 421 8.54 -24.89 -3.04
N GLY A 422 9.57 -25.33 -3.76
CA GLY A 422 9.41 -26.35 -4.79
C GLY A 422 9.13 -27.72 -4.18
N VAL A 423 8.16 -28.45 -4.71
CA VAL A 423 7.83 -29.81 -4.28
C VAL A 423 7.82 -30.76 -5.48
N GLN A 424 8.56 -31.86 -5.37
CA GLN A 424 8.45 -32.99 -6.31
C GLN A 424 7.38 -33.97 -5.85
N GLY A 425 6.55 -34.44 -6.77
CA GLY A 425 5.43 -35.32 -6.45
C GLY A 425 4.18 -34.54 -6.04
N THR A 426 3.26 -35.20 -5.34
CA THR A 426 1.91 -34.66 -5.05
C THR A 426 1.62 -34.55 -3.56
N SER A 427 2.68 -34.45 -2.74
CA SER A 427 2.59 -34.30 -1.30
C SER A 427 3.88 -33.73 -0.71
N ALA A 428 3.78 -33.00 0.40
CA ALA A 428 4.91 -32.44 1.14
C ALA A 428 4.61 -32.43 2.66
N SER A 429 5.66 -32.29 3.46
CA SER A 429 5.58 -32.05 4.91
C SER A 429 6.45 -30.86 5.25
N LEU A 430 5.87 -29.85 5.90
CA LEU A 430 6.59 -28.69 6.43
C LEU A 430 6.62 -28.82 7.96
N THR A 431 7.79 -28.64 8.57
CA THR A 431 8.01 -28.97 10.00
C THR A 431 8.77 -27.89 10.77
N THR A 432 8.93 -26.69 10.20
CA THR A 432 9.68 -25.59 10.83
C THR A 432 8.89 -24.29 10.77
N LEU A 433 7.57 -24.40 10.87
CA LEU A 433 6.65 -23.26 10.94
C LEU A 433 6.40 -22.91 12.41
N GLU A 434 6.12 -21.64 12.68
CA GLU A 434 5.87 -21.16 14.04
C GLU A 434 4.56 -21.76 14.59
N PRO A 435 4.60 -22.52 15.71
CA PRO A 435 3.39 -23.04 16.33
C PRO A 435 2.44 -21.93 16.80
N GLY A 436 1.17 -22.08 16.46
CA GLY A 436 0.11 -21.12 16.74
C GLY A 436 -0.11 -20.08 15.65
N HIS A 437 0.73 -20.03 14.62
CA HIS A 437 0.55 -19.11 13.51
C HIS A 437 -0.46 -19.64 12.47
N HIS A 438 -1.20 -18.71 11.86
CA HIS A 438 -2.17 -18.92 10.78
C HIS A 438 -1.50 -18.74 9.41
N TYR A 439 -1.59 -19.77 8.56
CA TYR A 439 -1.00 -19.74 7.23
C TYR A 439 -2.06 -19.88 6.14
N THR A 440 -2.02 -18.98 5.16
CA THR A 440 -2.67 -19.19 3.87
C THR A 440 -1.77 -20.05 3.00
N VAL A 441 -2.33 -21.07 2.36
CA VAL A 441 -1.57 -22.04 1.56
C VAL A 441 -2.16 -22.15 0.16
N ALA A 442 -1.32 -22.10 -0.87
CA ALA A 442 -1.71 -22.38 -2.24
C ALA A 442 -0.69 -23.29 -2.94
N VAL A 443 -1.14 -24.02 -3.95
CA VAL A 443 -0.27 -24.91 -4.73
C VAL A 443 -0.35 -24.54 -6.20
N GLN A 444 0.79 -24.24 -6.80
CA GLN A 444 0.94 -23.93 -8.23
C GLN A 444 1.55 -25.11 -8.98
N THR A 445 1.06 -25.40 -10.18
CA THR A 445 1.72 -26.36 -11.08
C THR A 445 2.85 -25.69 -11.85
N TRP A 446 3.97 -26.41 -12.01
CA TRP A 446 5.08 -26.01 -12.87
C TRP A 446 5.31 -27.07 -13.95
N THR A 447 5.41 -26.61 -15.20
CA THR A 447 5.47 -27.46 -16.39
C THR A 447 6.65 -27.11 -17.27
N SER A 448 7.13 -28.06 -18.07
CA SER A 448 8.19 -27.85 -19.06
C SER A 448 7.63 -28.05 -20.47
N ALA A 449 7.66 -27.07 -21.37
CA ALA A 449 8.39 -25.79 -21.33
C ALA A 449 7.55 -24.57 -20.89
N GLU A 450 6.30 -24.78 -20.47
CA GLU A 450 5.31 -23.71 -20.31
C GLU A 450 5.46 -22.89 -19.02
N GLY A 451 6.11 -23.39 -17.96
CA GLY A 451 6.32 -22.65 -16.71
C GLY A 451 5.18 -22.82 -15.68
N GLY A 452 5.06 -21.84 -14.78
CA GLY A 452 4.13 -21.83 -13.66
C GLY A 452 2.71 -21.41 -14.05
N GLY A 453 1.71 -22.20 -13.66
CA GLY A 453 0.30 -21.94 -13.93
C GLY A 453 -0.41 -21.09 -12.89
N PHE A 454 -1.74 -20.97 -13.00
CA PHE A 454 -2.55 -20.31 -11.96
C PHE A 454 -2.61 -21.19 -10.70
N PRO A 455 -2.31 -20.67 -9.49
CA PRO A 455 -2.30 -21.48 -8.27
C PRO A 455 -3.71 -21.88 -7.83
N ALA A 456 -3.83 -23.04 -7.19
CA ALA A 456 -5.06 -23.44 -6.49
C ALA A 456 -4.89 -23.20 -4.98
N ILE A 457 -5.80 -22.42 -4.40
CA ILE A 457 -5.82 -22.10 -2.98
C ILE A 457 -6.32 -23.32 -2.19
N ALA A 458 -5.64 -23.65 -1.09
CA ALA A 458 -6.04 -24.67 -0.13
C ALA A 458 -6.78 -24.05 1.06
N ARG A 459 -7.38 -24.89 1.91
CA ARG A 459 -7.85 -24.42 3.22
C ARG A 459 -6.67 -23.96 4.07
N SER A 460 -6.79 -22.80 4.70
CA SER A 460 -5.79 -22.28 5.64
C SER A 460 -5.52 -23.26 6.78
N VAL A 461 -4.38 -23.08 7.46
CA VAL A 461 -3.93 -23.97 8.54
C VAL A 461 -3.36 -23.18 9.71
N THR A 462 -3.71 -23.56 10.92
CA THR A 462 -3.13 -23.06 12.17
C THR A 462 -2.22 -24.14 12.72
N VAL A 463 -0.92 -23.88 12.71
CA VAL A 463 0.12 -24.86 13.09
C VAL A 463 0.08 -25.10 14.60
N GLY A 464 0.38 -26.31 15.07
CA GLY A 464 0.39 -26.65 16.49
C GLY A 464 -0.99 -27.04 17.05
N TYR A 465 -2.06 -26.81 16.29
CA TYR A 465 -3.43 -27.13 16.67
C TYR A 465 -3.99 -28.31 15.86
N GLY A 466 -4.99 -28.99 16.41
CA GLY A 466 -5.63 -30.16 15.81
C GLY A 466 -6.98 -29.83 15.18
N MET A 467 -7.91 -30.79 15.21
CA MET A 467 -9.30 -30.57 14.83
C MET A 467 -9.92 -29.48 15.72
N PRO A 468 -10.51 -28.42 15.14
CA PRO A 468 -11.14 -27.35 15.92
C PRO A 468 -12.37 -27.82 16.70
N TYR A 469 -12.75 -27.05 17.72
CA TYR A 469 -14.03 -27.25 18.39
C TYR A 469 -15.20 -26.83 17.51
N THR A 470 -16.35 -27.51 17.68
CA THR A 470 -17.60 -27.10 17.04
C THR A 470 -18.00 -25.68 17.48
N PRO A 471 -18.23 -24.75 16.53
CA PRO A 471 -18.71 -23.41 16.85
C PRO A 471 -20.00 -23.45 17.66
N TYR A 472 -20.11 -22.55 18.63
CA TYR A 472 -21.27 -22.40 19.49
C TYR A 472 -21.60 -20.92 19.69
N ALA A 473 -22.73 -20.63 20.32
CA ALA A 473 -23.28 -19.28 20.43
C ALA A 473 -23.42 -18.61 19.05
N VAL A 474 -23.96 -19.35 18.08
CA VAL A 474 -24.27 -18.79 16.76
C VAL A 474 -25.42 -17.81 16.91
N GLU A 475 -25.14 -16.55 16.64
CA GLU A 475 -26.10 -15.46 16.65
C GLU A 475 -26.29 -14.96 15.22
N VAL A 476 -27.54 -14.69 14.86
CA VAL A 476 -27.91 -14.20 13.54
C VAL A 476 -28.70 -12.93 13.74
N THR A 477 -28.20 -11.84 13.17
CA THR A 477 -28.93 -10.57 13.09
C THR A 477 -29.35 -10.29 11.68
N THR A 478 -30.55 -9.75 11.55
CA THR A 478 -31.06 -9.28 10.26
C THR A 478 -30.60 -7.83 10.11
N MET A 479 -29.76 -7.56 9.12
CA MET A 479 -29.28 -6.22 8.80
C MET A 479 -30.36 -5.48 8.01
N ASP A 480 -30.82 -6.10 6.92
CA ASP A 480 -31.89 -5.64 6.05
C ASP A 480 -32.82 -6.83 5.68
N PRO A 481 -33.94 -6.63 4.94
CA PRO A 481 -34.88 -7.70 4.60
C PRO A 481 -34.29 -8.92 3.86
N THR A 482 -33.09 -8.81 3.30
CA THR A 482 -32.42 -9.81 2.46
C THR A 482 -30.99 -10.16 2.91
N THR A 483 -30.49 -9.53 3.95
CA THR A 483 -29.11 -9.71 4.44
C THR A 483 -29.08 -10.00 5.94
N VAL A 484 -28.26 -10.97 6.32
CA VAL A 484 -27.97 -11.27 7.72
C VAL A 484 -26.48 -11.18 8.00
N GLN A 485 -26.15 -10.79 9.22
CA GLN A 485 -24.83 -11.01 9.79
C GLN A 485 -24.91 -12.18 10.77
N ILE A 486 -23.89 -13.02 10.76
CA ILE A 486 -23.81 -14.23 11.57
C ILE A 486 -22.52 -14.14 12.37
N THR A 487 -22.60 -14.29 13.68
CA THR A 487 -21.44 -14.35 14.57
C THR A 487 -21.47 -15.62 15.41
N TRP A 488 -20.30 -16.05 15.89
CA TRP A 488 -20.18 -17.20 16.77
C TRP A 488 -18.96 -17.09 17.67
N ALA A 489 -18.86 -17.94 18.69
CA ALA A 489 -17.65 -18.05 19.48
C ALA A 489 -16.55 -18.78 18.66
N GLY A 490 -15.45 -18.08 18.39
CA GLY A 490 -14.27 -18.64 17.71
C GLY A 490 -13.41 -19.54 18.60
N ASP A 491 -12.47 -20.28 18.00
CA ASP A 491 -11.52 -21.16 18.70
C ASP A 491 -10.11 -20.96 18.14
N GLN A 492 -9.13 -20.71 19.01
CA GLN A 492 -7.76 -20.32 18.64
C GLN A 492 -7.08 -21.33 17.70
N GLY A 493 -7.51 -22.58 17.69
CA GLY A 493 -7.01 -23.61 16.78
C GLY A 493 -7.69 -23.66 15.41
N SER A 494 -8.65 -22.78 15.13
CA SER A 494 -9.37 -22.71 13.86
C SER A 494 -8.59 -21.85 12.86
N ALA A 495 -8.37 -22.40 11.68
CA ALA A 495 -7.79 -21.66 10.56
C ALA A 495 -8.85 -20.96 9.69
N GLY A 496 -10.11 -21.31 9.92
CA GLY A 496 -11.26 -20.64 9.32
C GLY A 496 -12.55 -21.42 9.57
N TYR A 497 -13.60 -20.96 8.91
CA TYR A 497 -14.97 -21.41 9.11
C TYR A 497 -15.68 -21.58 7.78
N THR A 498 -16.53 -22.60 7.70
CA THR A 498 -17.50 -22.79 6.62
C THR A 498 -18.90 -22.61 7.18
N PHE A 499 -19.84 -22.24 6.32
CA PHE A 499 -21.23 -22.09 6.70
C PHE A 499 -22.18 -22.77 5.71
N THR A 500 -23.32 -23.19 6.24
CA THR A 500 -24.40 -23.79 5.46
C THR A 500 -25.67 -22.97 5.66
N VAL A 501 -26.35 -22.66 4.55
CA VAL A 501 -27.67 -22.01 4.57
C VAL A 501 -28.72 -23.05 4.22
N ARG A 502 -29.67 -23.26 5.12
CA ARG A 502 -30.79 -24.19 4.91
C ARG A 502 -32.12 -23.47 4.93
N ASN A 503 -33.13 -24.08 4.31
CA ASN A 503 -34.49 -23.63 4.45
C ASN A 503 -34.96 -23.87 5.90
N ALA A 504 -35.44 -22.83 6.58
CA ALA A 504 -35.84 -22.90 7.99
C ALA A 504 -37.04 -23.84 8.25
N THR A 505 -37.81 -24.21 7.22
CA THR A 505 -38.99 -25.09 7.35
C THR A 505 -38.71 -26.52 6.87
N SER A 506 -38.10 -26.68 5.68
CA SER A 506 -37.83 -28.01 5.13
C SER A 506 -36.51 -28.62 5.60
N HIS A 507 -35.62 -27.81 6.21
CA HIS A 507 -34.23 -28.15 6.53
C HIS A 507 -33.41 -28.60 5.31
N GLU A 508 -33.90 -28.31 4.10
CA GLU A 508 -33.18 -28.57 2.86
C GLU A 508 -32.00 -27.61 2.76
N VAL A 509 -30.81 -28.15 2.46
CA VAL A 509 -29.62 -27.33 2.20
C VAL A 509 -29.84 -26.59 0.89
N LEU A 510 -29.88 -25.26 0.97
CA LEU A 510 -30.12 -24.41 -0.20
C LEU A 510 -28.80 -24.06 -0.88
N THR A 511 -27.75 -23.87 -0.09
CA THR A 511 -26.38 -23.68 -0.56
C THR A 511 -25.42 -24.36 0.40
N ASP A 512 -24.50 -25.14 -0.17
CA ASP A 512 -23.38 -25.73 0.54
C ASP A 512 -22.13 -24.92 0.15
N ASP A 513 -21.43 -24.38 1.15
CA ASP A 513 -20.10 -23.75 1.04
C ASP A 513 -19.99 -22.59 0.01
N LYS A 514 -20.58 -21.42 0.33
CA LYS A 514 -20.47 -20.19 -0.49
C LYS A 514 -19.24 -19.35 -0.19
N GLY A 515 -18.42 -19.75 0.77
CA GLY A 515 -17.26 -18.97 1.20
C GLY A 515 -16.76 -19.47 2.54
N SER A 516 -15.46 -19.29 2.76
CA SER A 516 -14.83 -19.47 4.04
C SER A 516 -14.43 -18.12 4.60
N THR A 517 -14.52 -17.96 5.91
CA THR A 517 -13.99 -16.80 6.65
C THR A 517 -12.96 -17.28 7.66
N ASP A 518 -11.95 -16.47 7.92
CA ASP A 518 -10.92 -16.70 8.93
C ASP A 518 -11.28 -16.09 10.29
N VAL A 519 -12.28 -15.20 10.32
CA VAL A 519 -12.83 -14.59 11.53
C VAL A 519 -14.18 -15.21 11.88
N PRO A 520 -14.60 -15.24 13.16
CA PRO A 520 -15.84 -15.88 13.58
C PRO A 520 -17.09 -15.02 13.32
N CYS A 521 -17.16 -14.48 12.11
CA CYS A 521 -18.14 -13.51 11.64
C CYS A 521 -18.32 -13.65 10.12
N TYR A 522 -19.56 -13.57 9.64
CA TYR A 522 -19.83 -13.63 8.20
C TYR A 522 -21.18 -13.00 7.83
N GLU A 523 -21.24 -12.39 6.65
CA GLU A 523 -22.47 -11.79 6.11
C GLU A 523 -23.02 -12.58 4.93
N VAL A 524 -24.33 -12.77 4.93
CA VAL A 524 -25.03 -13.50 3.86
C VAL A 524 -26.14 -12.63 3.30
N ALA A 525 -25.95 -12.16 2.07
CA ALA A 525 -26.90 -11.35 1.32
C ALA A 525 -27.75 -12.19 0.33
N TRP A 526 -28.70 -11.52 -0.35
CA TRP A 526 -29.59 -12.08 -1.38
C TRP A 526 -30.56 -13.17 -0.89
N LEU A 527 -31.01 -13.09 0.35
CA LEU A 527 -31.91 -14.06 0.99
C LEU A 527 -33.38 -13.79 0.65
N PHE A 528 -33.82 -14.17 -0.56
CA PHE A 528 -35.21 -13.98 -1.03
C PHE A 528 -36.14 -15.18 -0.78
N PRO A 529 -37.38 -14.97 -0.28
CA PRO A 529 -38.11 -13.71 -0.18
C PRO A 529 -38.02 -13.03 1.20
N GLY A 530 -36.98 -13.33 1.98
CA GLY A 530 -36.75 -12.74 3.29
C GLY A 530 -35.85 -13.61 4.16
N THR A 531 -35.02 -12.98 5.00
CA THR A 531 -34.02 -13.64 5.87
C THR A 531 -34.61 -14.72 6.78
N TRP A 532 -35.84 -14.54 7.25
CA TRP A 532 -36.55 -15.47 8.16
C TRP A 532 -36.94 -16.82 7.53
N ASN A 533 -36.71 -17.02 6.23
CA ASN A 533 -36.92 -18.30 5.56
C ASN A 533 -35.72 -19.25 5.69
N TYR A 534 -34.65 -18.80 6.35
CA TYR A 534 -33.36 -19.47 6.38
C TYR A 534 -32.87 -19.73 7.80
N GLU A 535 -32.11 -20.82 7.95
CA GLU A 535 -31.30 -21.10 9.13
C GLU A 535 -29.84 -21.29 8.71
N PHE A 536 -28.94 -20.89 9.60
CA PHE A 536 -27.51 -20.75 9.36
C PHE A 536 -26.75 -21.61 10.34
N CYS A 537 -25.85 -22.44 9.81
CA CYS A 537 -25.02 -23.34 10.58
C CYS A 537 -23.56 -23.08 10.23
N VAL A 538 -22.65 -23.27 11.18
CA VAL A 538 -21.23 -22.96 11.03
C VAL A 538 -20.39 -24.16 11.47
N ALA A 539 -19.36 -24.49 10.72
CA ALA A 539 -18.32 -25.43 11.12
C ALA A 539 -16.96 -24.72 11.10
N ALA A 540 -16.08 -25.12 12.01
CA ALA A 540 -14.69 -24.64 12.04
C ALA A 540 -13.79 -25.66 11.35
N TYR A 541 -12.75 -25.19 10.66
CA TYR A 541 -11.73 -26.05 10.09
C TYR A 541 -10.31 -25.60 10.44
N ASN A 542 -9.40 -26.56 10.44
CA ASN A 542 -7.96 -26.34 10.45
C ASN A 542 -7.34 -27.29 9.41
N GLY A 543 -6.93 -26.75 8.26
CA GLY A 543 -6.72 -27.53 7.05
C GLY A 543 -8.00 -28.30 6.68
N ASN A 544 -7.88 -29.61 6.49
CA ASN A 544 -9.00 -30.50 6.17
C ASN A 544 -9.57 -31.22 7.40
N LEU A 545 -9.15 -30.83 8.61
CA LEU A 545 -9.84 -31.24 9.84
C LEU A 545 -10.99 -30.27 10.06
N GLU A 546 -12.23 -30.75 9.96
CA GLU A 546 -13.44 -29.95 10.12
C GLU A 546 -14.25 -30.46 11.33
N SER A 547 -14.79 -29.54 12.12
CA SER A 547 -15.62 -29.85 13.27
C SER A 547 -17.00 -30.39 12.84
N ASP A 548 -17.77 -30.92 13.80
CA ASP A 548 -19.22 -31.05 13.59
C ASP A 548 -19.82 -29.65 13.37
N MET A 549 -20.94 -29.58 12.65
CA MET A 549 -21.69 -28.36 12.41
C MET A 549 -22.34 -27.85 13.71
N SER A 550 -22.36 -26.53 13.90
CA SER A 550 -23.03 -25.90 15.02
C SER A 550 -24.55 -26.19 15.05
N VAL A 551 -25.18 -25.91 16.19
CA VAL A 551 -26.64 -25.80 16.23
C VAL A 551 -27.03 -24.59 15.41
N CYS A 552 -27.81 -24.81 14.34
CA CYS A 552 -28.20 -23.76 13.42
C CYS A 552 -29.08 -22.71 14.09
N ALA A 553 -28.89 -21.46 13.69
CA ALA A 553 -29.66 -20.31 14.16
C ALA A 553 -30.52 -19.73 13.03
N THR A 554 -31.71 -19.24 13.35
CA THR A 554 -32.63 -18.62 12.38
C THR A 554 -32.54 -17.11 12.46
N ALA A 555 -32.67 -16.43 11.32
CA ALA A 555 -32.70 -14.98 11.30
C ALA A 555 -34.00 -14.41 11.91
N PRO A 556 -33.91 -13.35 12.73
CA PRO A 556 -35.09 -12.63 13.21
C PRO A 556 -35.82 -11.93 12.05
N ARG A 557 -37.16 -11.81 12.13
CA ARG A 557 -37.97 -11.19 11.06
C ARG A 557 -37.80 -9.69 10.92
N ASN A 558 -37.44 -9.01 12.01
CA ASN A 558 -37.24 -7.57 12.03
C ASN A 558 -35.73 -7.31 12.01
N SER A 559 -35.32 -6.16 11.46
CA SER A 559 -33.93 -5.72 11.60
C SER A 559 -33.59 -5.58 13.08
N THR A 560 -32.43 -6.12 13.46
CA THR A 560 -31.96 -6.15 14.85
C THR A 560 -30.64 -5.40 15.06
N GLY A 561 -30.14 -4.72 14.01
CA GLY A 561 -28.83 -4.06 14.02
C GLY A 561 -27.67 -5.04 13.78
N GLU A 562 -26.46 -4.49 13.81
CA GLU A 562 -25.19 -5.21 13.59
C GLU A 562 -24.65 -5.81 14.91
N LEU A 563 -23.97 -6.96 14.83
CA LEU A 563 -23.22 -7.56 15.94
C LEU A 563 -21.73 -7.28 15.76
N SER A 564 -21.04 -6.93 16.84
CA SER A 564 -19.57 -6.88 16.81
C SER A 564 -19.00 -8.26 16.46
N CYS A 565 -18.22 -8.36 15.39
CA CYS A 565 -17.49 -9.59 15.07
C CYS A 565 -16.56 -9.95 16.25
N PRO A 566 -16.70 -11.15 16.85
CA PRO A 566 -15.83 -11.55 17.95
C PRO A 566 -14.38 -11.61 17.49
N THR A 567 -13.47 -10.92 18.16
CA THR A 567 -12.04 -11.04 17.89
C THR A 567 -11.43 -12.19 18.69
N TYR A 568 -10.39 -12.81 18.15
CA TYR A 568 -9.52 -13.63 18.99
C TYR A 568 -8.84 -12.76 20.02
N ALA A 569 -9.05 -13.05 21.30
CA ALA A 569 -8.18 -12.56 22.36
C ALA A 569 -6.81 -13.25 22.22
N ALA A 570 -6.00 -12.82 21.26
CA ALA A 570 -4.61 -13.22 21.19
C ALA A 570 -3.93 -12.66 22.45
N SER A 571 -3.64 -13.52 23.41
CA SER A 571 -2.64 -13.21 24.43
C SER A 571 -1.29 -13.22 23.73
N VAL A 572 -0.92 -12.10 23.11
CA VAL A 572 0.42 -11.91 22.56
C VAL A 572 1.37 -11.68 23.73
N THR A 573 1.75 -12.75 24.41
CA THR A 573 3.08 -12.78 25.03
C THR A 573 4.06 -13.02 23.90
N ALA A 574 4.57 -11.95 23.31
CA ALA A 574 5.70 -12.01 22.40
C ALA A 574 6.90 -12.58 23.17
N VAL A 575 7.09 -13.90 23.08
CA VAL A 575 8.33 -14.58 23.42
C VAL A 575 9.00 -14.86 22.09
N TRP A 576 9.91 -13.99 21.67
CA TRP A 576 10.74 -14.15 20.47
C TRP A 576 11.45 -15.52 20.45
N PRO A 577 11.12 -16.46 19.54
CA PRO A 577 11.74 -17.77 19.52
C PRO A 577 12.55 -18.00 18.24
N TRP A 578 13.56 -17.16 17.94
CA TRP A 578 14.60 -17.49 16.95
C TRP A 578 16.00 -17.14 17.45
N LEU A 579 16.46 -17.91 18.44
CA LEU A 579 17.89 -18.20 18.66
C LEU A 579 18.07 -19.72 18.49
N THR A 580 18.05 -20.19 17.25
CA THR A 580 18.65 -21.47 16.88
C THR A 580 19.94 -21.22 16.12
N ASP A 581 21.02 -21.13 16.89
CA ASP A 581 22.39 -21.32 16.43
C ASP A 581 22.50 -22.67 15.69
N PRO A 582 23.01 -22.72 14.44
CA PRO A 582 23.31 -23.98 13.76
C PRO A 582 24.41 -24.81 14.45
N ASN A 583 25.08 -24.28 15.48
CA ASN A 583 26.19 -24.92 16.18
C ASN A 583 25.86 -25.13 17.66
N GLY A 584 25.09 -26.18 17.95
CA GLY A 584 24.67 -26.54 19.30
C GLY A 584 25.72 -26.30 20.40
N ALA A 585 25.38 -25.38 21.32
CA ALA A 585 26.01 -25.27 22.63
C ALA A 585 24.93 -24.97 23.68
N SER A 586 24.82 -25.88 24.66
CA SER A 586 23.78 -25.90 25.69
C SER A 586 23.93 -24.79 26.75
N GLY A 587 22.82 -24.07 27.00
CA GLY A 587 22.26 -23.85 28.34
C GLY A 587 22.81 -22.70 29.21
N VAL A 588 22.09 -21.57 29.23
CA VAL A 588 21.80 -20.75 30.43
C VAL A 588 20.46 -20.03 30.21
N THR A 589 19.48 -20.23 31.08
CA THR A 589 18.18 -19.52 31.09
C THR A 589 18.28 -18.16 31.80
N PRO A 590 17.78 -17.05 31.23
CA PRO A 590 17.56 -15.81 31.98
C PRO A 590 16.17 -15.76 32.62
N ASP A 591 16.14 -15.31 33.86
CA ASP A 591 14.97 -15.10 34.73
C ASP A 591 14.14 -13.89 34.25
N ASN A 592 12.81 -14.01 34.28
CA ASN A 592 11.84 -13.04 33.81
C ASN A 592 11.33 -12.21 35.00
N THR A 593 11.83 -10.98 35.20
CA THR A 593 11.11 -9.89 35.87
C THR A 593 11.73 -8.53 35.53
N THR A 594 10.86 -7.54 35.27
CA THR A 594 11.09 -6.08 35.04
C THR A 594 11.41 -5.60 33.61
N SER A 595 10.36 -5.42 32.79
CA SER A 595 10.33 -4.41 31.71
C SER A 595 9.72 -3.12 32.27
N GLY A 596 10.52 -2.06 32.24
CA GLY A 596 10.19 -0.76 32.81
C GLY A 596 11.46 0.02 33.08
N ASP A 597 12.25 0.26 32.04
CA ASP A 597 13.27 1.31 32.10
C ASP A 597 12.63 2.62 31.61
N PRO A 598 12.72 3.73 32.37
CA PRO A 598 12.20 5.02 31.94
C PRO A 598 13.09 5.62 30.85
N LEU A 599 12.48 6.47 30.01
CA LEU A 599 13.19 7.31 29.04
C LEU A 599 14.37 8.07 29.71
N PRO A 600 15.44 8.39 28.97
CA PRO A 600 16.56 9.17 29.51
C PRO A 600 16.06 10.48 30.14
N GLU A 601 16.45 10.76 31.39
CA GLU A 601 16.11 12.03 32.04
C GLU A 601 16.68 13.21 31.24
N GLY A 602 15.81 14.05 30.67
CA GLY A 602 16.21 15.35 30.10
C GLY A 602 15.47 15.85 28.84
N ILE A 603 14.52 15.10 28.26
CA ILE A 603 13.66 15.61 27.18
C ILE A 603 12.29 15.99 27.77
N ASP A 604 12.06 17.30 27.95
CA ASP A 604 10.70 17.84 28.15
C ASP A 604 10.06 17.94 26.75
N LEU A 605 9.32 16.91 26.33
CA LEU A 605 8.44 17.02 25.17
C LEU A 605 7.29 17.98 25.51
N PRO A 606 6.83 18.84 24.59
CA PRO A 606 5.64 19.65 24.82
C PRO A 606 4.46 18.73 25.13
N ASN A 607 3.90 18.86 26.34
CA ASN A 607 2.61 18.26 26.64
C ASN A 607 1.56 19.02 25.82
N CYS A 608 0.85 18.36 24.91
CA CYS A 608 -0.27 18.94 24.17
C CYS A 608 -1.49 18.90 25.10
N PRO A 609 -1.90 20.01 25.73
CA PRO A 609 -2.97 19.97 26.72
C PRO A 609 -4.35 19.70 26.09
N ASP A 610 -5.18 18.98 26.87
CA ASP A 610 -6.63 18.77 26.83
C ASP A 610 -7.32 18.49 25.47
N ILE A 611 -8.01 17.34 25.40
CA ILE A 611 -8.85 16.85 24.27
C ILE A 611 -10.06 17.75 23.91
N ASP A 612 -10.27 18.86 24.64
CA ASP A 612 -11.39 19.79 24.44
C ASP A 612 -10.95 21.22 24.07
N SER A 613 -9.68 21.41 23.72
CA SER A 613 -9.09 22.69 23.30
C SER A 613 -9.71 23.35 22.04
N TYR A 614 -10.23 22.60 21.06
CA TYR A 614 -10.81 23.14 19.82
C TYR A 614 -12.20 22.54 19.54
N SER A 615 -13.12 23.38 19.09
CA SER A 615 -14.52 23.01 18.80
C SER A 615 -14.81 22.69 17.34
N SER A 616 -13.84 22.87 16.44
CA SER A 616 -13.98 22.49 15.03
C SER A 616 -12.62 22.45 14.33
N ILE A 617 -12.56 21.78 13.17
CA ILE A 617 -11.37 21.77 12.30
C ILE A 617 -10.95 23.21 11.97
N ASP A 618 -11.92 24.06 11.61
CA ASP A 618 -11.65 25.45 11.24
C ASP A 618 -11.09 26.28 12.40
N ALA A 619 -11.46 25.98 13.65
CA ALA A 619 -10.88 26.64 14.83
C ALA A 619 -9.38 26.34 14.95
N VAL A 620 -8.97 25.10 14.67
CA VAL A 620 -7.57 24.65 14.65
C VAL A 620 -6.82 25.33 13.50
N ILE A 621 -7.39 25.31 12.29
CA ILE A 621 -6.80 25.91 11.08
C ILE A 621 -6.54 27.41 11.27
N ASN A 622 -7.45 28.13 11.92
CA ASN A 622 -7.33 29.55 12.13
C ASN A 622 -6.39 29.95 13.29
N ASP A 623 -6.03 29.02 14.18
CA ASP A 623 -5.16 29.31 15.31
C ASP A 623 -3.68 29.19 14.93
N THR A 624 -3.04 30.34 14.71
CA THR A 624 -1.61 30.41 14.35
C THR A 624 -0.67 30.26 15.55
N SER A 625 -1.19 30.07 16.76
CA SER A 625 -0.41 29.99 18.01
C SER A 625 -0.12 28.57 18.48
N ILE A 626 -0.68 27.56 17.78
CA ILE A 626 -0.47 26.14 18.06
C ILE A 626 1.02 25.77 17.91
N ASP A 627 1.56 25.04 18.89
CA ASP A 627 2.90 24.45 18.79
C ASP A 627 2.92 23.41 17.65
N PRO A 628 3.91 23.46 16.73
CA PRO A 628 4.00 22.51 15.61
C PRO A 628 3.84 21.05 16.00
N TYR A 629 4.31 20.67 17.20
CA TYR A 629 4.20 19.30 17.72
C TYR A 629 2.75 18.86 17.97
N CYS A 630 1.86 19.80 18.31
CA CYS A 630 0.47 19.52 18.68
C CYS A 630 -0.52 19.75 17.52
N VAL A 631 -0.07 20.20 16.35
CA VAL A 631 -0.95 20.55 15.22
C VAL A 631 -1.77 19.34 14.78
N ASN A 632 -1.14 18.17 14.64
CA ASN A 632 -1.85 16.99 14.15
C ASN A 632 -2.85 16.48 15.19
N THR A 633 -2.44 16.41 16.46
CA THR A 633 -3.33 16.07 17.59
C THR A 633 -4.56 16.98 17.63
N TYR A 634 -4.38 18.30 17.48
CA TYR A 634 -5.50 19.23 17.48
C TYR A 634 -6.31 19.18 16.19
N LEU A 635 -5.74 18.81 15.04
CA LEU A 635 -6.51 18.57 13.82
C LEU A 635 -7.44 17.36 13.97
N ILE A 636 -6.94 16.24 14.51
CA ILE A 636 -7.75 15.05 14.81
C ILE A 636 -8.89 15.41 15.78
N GLN A 637 -8.57 16.19 16.82
CA GLN A 637 -9.57 16.72 17.75
C GLN A 637 -10.62 17.58 17.04
N GLY A 638 -10.20 18.51 16.18
CA GLY A 638 -11.10 19.36 15.41
C GLY A 638 -12.01 18.55 14.48
N MET A 639 -11.49 17.46 13.90
CA MET A 639 -12.23 16.54 13.04
C MET A 639 -13.32 15.80 13.80
N MET A 640 -12.99 15.26 14.97
CA MET A 640 -13.94 14.66 15.90
C MET A 640 -15.05 15.64 16.30
N ALA A 641 -14.70 16.87 16.69
CA ALA A 641 -15.68 17.87 17.10
C ALA A 641 -16.61 18.28 15.94
N THR A 642 -16.06 18.46 14.74
CA THR A 642 -16.82 18.83 13.53
C THR A 642 -17.79 17.73 13.13
N LEU A 643 -17.34 16.47 13.14
CA LEU A 643 -18.20 15.32 12.83
C LEU A 643 -19.30 15.16 13.87
N SER A 644 -18.96 15.25 15.17
CA SER A 644 -19.93 15.14 16.26
C SER A 644 -21.02 16.22 16.20
N ASP A 645 -20.64 17.48 15.97
CA ASP A 645 -21.59 18.58 15.84
C ASP A 645 -22.50 18.42 14.61
N SER A 646 -21.96 17.90 13.50
CA SER A 646 -22.73 17.61 12.29
C SER A 646 -23.76 16.50 12.56
N LEU A 647 -23.37 15.42 13.23
CA LEU A 647 -24.29 14.31 13.58
C LEU A 647 -25.36 14.76 14.57
N ASN A 648 -25.02 15.59 15.56
CA ASN A 648 -26.00 16.17 16.48
C ASN A 648 -27.00 17.07 15.75
N THR A 649 -26.49 17.93 14.86
CA THR A 649 -27.31 18.80 14.04
C THR A 649 -28.25 18.01 13.12
N TYR A 650 -27.76 16.94 12.51
CA TYR A 650 -28.58 16.03 11.72
C TYR A 650 -29.75 15.47 12.54
N ASN A 651 -29.45 14.94 13.75
CA ASN A 651 -30.48 14.41 14.65
C ASN A 651 -31.51 15.47 15.05
N ASP A 652 -31.07 16.71 15.31
CA ASP A 652 -31.96 17.83 15.64
C ASP A 652 -32.88 18.16 14.46
N LEU A 653 -32.36 18.22 13.22
CA LEU A 653 -33.15 18.46 12.01
C LEU A 653 -34.21 17.37 11.79
N MET A 654 -33.81 16.10 11.92
CA MET A 654 -34.73 14.96 11.78
C MET A 654 -35.82 15.00 12.86
N ALA A 655 -35.45 15.35 14.10
CA ALA A 655 -36.40 15.49 15.21
C ALA A 655 -37.37 16.68 15.02
N ASP A 656 -36.93 17.76 14.36
CA ASP A 656 -37.72 18.95 14.04
C ASP A 656 -38.60 18.80 12.78
N GLY A 657 -38.71 17.58 12.23
CA GLY A 657 -39.63 17.25 11.15
C GLY A 657 -39.08 17.53 9.76
N TYR A 658 -37.76 17.45 9.57
CA TYR A 658 -37.12 17.56 8.25
C TYR A 658 -37.72 16.59 7.21
N GLU A 659 -38.17 15.39 7.64
CA GLU A 659 -38.86 14.40 6.79
C GLU A 659 -40.11 14.99 6.10
N ASP A 660 -40.79 15.97 6.69
CA ASP A 660 -41.96 16.61 6.06
C ASP A 660 -41.56 17.42 4.81
N LEU A 661 -40.28 17.81 4.70
CA LEU A 661 -39.74 18.54 3.56
C LEU A 661 -39.49 17.62 2.35
N TYR A 662 -39.23 16.32 2.57
CA TYR A 662 -39.07 15.30 1.54
C TYR A 662 -40.31 15.18 0.62
N GLY A 663 -41.50 15.38 1.17
CA GLY A 663 -42.75 15.37 0.41
C GLY A 663 -42.81 16.39 -0.74
N TYR A 664 -42.09 17.51 -0.64
CA TYR A 664 -42.00 18.50 -1.71
C TYR A 664 -41.14 18.01 -2.89
N TYR A 665 -40.05 17.29 -2.58
CA TYR A 665 -39.18 16.67 -3.57
C TYR A 665 -39.89 15.55 -4.34
N VAL A 666 -40.57 14.65 -3.62
CA VAL A 666 -41.32 13.55 -4.25
C VAL A 666 -42.33 14.10 -5.26
N LYS A 667 -43.02 15.16 -4.87
CA LYS A 667 -44.01 15.83 -5.72
C LYS A 667 -43.39 16.47 -6.96
N ALA A 668 -42.18 17.02 -6.86
CA ALA A 668 -41.46 17.60 -7.99
C ALA A 668 -41.07 16.54 -9.03
N VAL A 669 -40.48 15.43 -8.57
CA VAL A 669 -40.06 14.32 -9.44
C VAL A 669 -41.27 13.65 -10.10
N GLN A 670 -42.33 13.39 -9.34
CA GLN A 670 -43.59 12.84 -9.88
C GLN A 670 -44.28 13.76 -10.90
N THR A 671 -43.96 15.07 -10.88
CA THR A 671 -44.44 16.03 -11.89
C THR A 671 -43.54 16.06 -13.13
N ALA A 672 -42.22 15.94 -12.95
CA ALA A 672 -41.23 16.07 -14.02
C ALA A 672 -41.12 14.84 -14.91
N ALA A 673 -41.11 13.62 -14.36
CA ALA A 673 -40.87 12.40 -15.14
C ALA A 673 -41.95 12.13 -16.21
N PRO A 674 -43.26 12.27 -15.94
CA PRO A 674 -44.28 12.17 -17.00
C PRO A 674 -44.14 13.24 -18.08
N ALA A 675 -43.66 14.44 -17.73
CA ALA A 675 -43.42 15.51 -18.69
C ALA A 675 -42.22 15.24 -19.60
N GLN A 676 -41.13 14.65 -19.07
CA GLN A 676 -39.99 14.20 -19.86
C GLN A 676 -40.33 13.00 -20.76
N TRP A 677 -41.16 12.07 -20.27
CA TRP A 677 -41.68 10.96 -21.06
C TRP A 677 -42.46 11.47 -22.29
N SER A 678 -43.33 12.47 -22.09
CA SER A 678 -44.07 13.10 -23.19
C SER A 678 -43.13 13.77 -24.21
N LYS A 679 -42.05 14.43 -23.75
CA LYS A 679 -41.07 15.03 -24.66
C LYS A 679 -40.33 13.97 -25.49
N PHE A 680 -39.96 12.85 -24.87
CA PHE A 680 -39.32 11.74 -25.57
C PHE A 680 -40.23 11.18 -26.67
N THR A 681 -41.50 10.89 -26.35
CA THR A 681 -42.44 10.31 -27.32
C THR A 681 -42.75 11.24 -28.49
N ASP A 682 -42.59 12.54 -28.32
CA ASP A 682 -42.77 13.57 -29.35
C ASP A 682 -41.46 13.92 -30.10
N SER A 683 -40.34 13.26 -29.77
CA SER A 683 -39.00 13.56 -30.31
C SER A 683 -38.61 12.70 -31.51
N ASP A 684 -37.63 13.19 -32.28
CA ASP A 684 -36.96 12.40 -33.32
C ASP A 684 -36.22 11.18 -32.73
N ASP A 685 -35.83 11.21 -31.44
CA ASP A 685 -35.17 10.07 -30.80
C ASP A 685 -36.12 8.87 -30.75
N PHE A 686 -37.39 9.08 -30.38
CA PHE A 686 -38.39 8.02 -30.37
C PHE A 686 -38.60 7.44 -31.78
N THR A 687 -38.75 8.30 -32.79
CA THR A 687 -38.89 7.86 -34.19
C THR A 687 -37.66 7.10 -34.72
N ASN A 688 -36.45 7.44 -34.25
CA ASN A 688 -35.21 6.79 -34.67
C ASN A 688 -34.92 5.48 -33.91
N LEU A 689 -35.32 5.41 -32.65
CA LEU A 689 -35.04 4.29 -31.76
C LEU A 689 -36.12 3.22 -31.79
N PHE A 690 -37.32 3.52 -32.30
CA PHE A 690 -38.44 2.57 -32.37
C PHE A 690 -38.93 2.30 -33.79
N THR A 691 -39.26 1.04 -34.07
CA THR A 691 -40.00 0.62 -35.25
C THR A 691 -41.46 0.38 -34.88
N CYS A 692 -42.38 0.96 -35.64
CA CYS A 692 -43.80 0.78 -35.43
C CYS A 692 -44.41 -0.26 -36.37
N LEU A 693 -45.13 -1.23 -35.80
CA LEU A 693 -46.02 -2.14 -36.53
C LEU A 693 -47.44 -1.65 -36.37
N TYR A 694 -48.12 -1.33 -37.46
CA TYR A 694 -49.48 -0.84 -37.40
C TYR A 694 -50.40 -1.36 -38.50
N THR A 695 -51.68 -1.49 -38.18
CA THR A 695 -52.69 -2.06 -39.10
C THR A 695 -53.59 -0.98 -39.67
N VAL A 696 -53.51 -0.71 -40.98
CA VAL A 696 -54.33 0.30 -41.67
C VAL A 696 -55.48 -0.32 -42.46
N ALA A 697 -56.60 0.40 -42.52
CA ALA A 697 -57.70 0.07 -43.43
C ALA A 697 -57.37 0.54 -44.86
N ASP A 698 -57.29 -0.40 -45.81
CA ASP A 698 -57.38 -0.09 -47.24
C ASP A 698 -58.81 -0.40 -47.72
N GLY A 699 -59.29 0.22 -48.80
CA GLY A 699 -60.68 0.05 -49.27
C GLY A 699 -61.13 -1.40 -49.59
N SER A 700 -60.28 -2.40 -49.38
CA SER A 700 -60.51 -3.84 -49.54
C SER A 700 -60.31 -4.69 -48.27
N GLY A 701 -59.85 -4.12 -47.14
CA GLY A 701 -59.63 -4.85 -45.88
C GLY A 701 -58.64 -4.17 -44.93
N TYR A 702 -57.99 -4.97 -44.06
CA TYR A 702 -56.95 -4.51 -43.14
C TYR A 702 -55.58 -5.04 -43.56
N LYS A 703 -54.56 -4.18 -43.51
CA LYS A 703 -53.19 -4.53 -43.87
C LYS A 703 -52.21 -4.11 -42.77
N ASN A 704 -51.34 -5.04 -42.37
CA ASN A 704 -50.22 -4.74 -41.47
C ASN A 704 -49.12 -4.01 -42.25
N VAL A 705 -48.60 -2.95 -41.65
CA VAL A 705 -47.53 -2.10 -42.17
C VAL A 705 -46.44 -2.02 -41.11
N THR A 706 -45.19 -2.03 -41.56
CA THR A 706 -44.00 -1.82 -40.73
C THR A 706 -43.32 -0.55 -41.23
N GLY A 707 -43.00 0.38 -40.33
CA GLY A 707 -42.34 1.63 -40.68
C GLY A 707 -41.89 2.43 -39.45
N GLY A 708 -41.35 3.64 -39.68
CA GLY A 708 -41.01 4.55 -38.60
C GLY A 708 -42.24 4.94 -37.78
N CYS A 709 -42.05 5.14 -36.48
CA CYS A 709 -43.08 5.66 -35.59
C CYS A 709 -43.29 7.15 -35.90
N GLY A 710 -44.31 7.47 -36.69
CA GLY A 710 -44.65 8.86 -37.01
C GLY A 710 -45.14 9.63 -35.78
N THR A 711 -45.01 10.95 -35.81
CA THR A 711 -45.59 11.86 -34.82
C THR A 711 -47.12 11.83 -34.91
N GLY A 712 -47.85 12.06 -33.82
CA GLY A 712 -49.32 11.90 -33.72
C GLY A 712 -50.19 12.64 -34.75
N ASP A 713 -49.61 13.51 -35.58
CA ASP A 713 -50.26 14.23 -36.67
C ASP A 713 -50.21 13.51 -38.04
N ASP A 714 -49.58 12.33 -38.15
CA ASP A 714 -49.53 11.59 -39.43
C ASP A 714 -50.91 11.00 -39.78
N PRO A 715 -51.53 11.39 -40.93
CA PRO A 715 -52.85 10.91 -41.37
C PRO A 715 -52.95 9.39 -41.52
N SER A 716 -51.81 8.70 -41.61
CA SER A 716 -51.71 7.23 -41.64
C SER A 716 -52.27 6.59 -40.37
N PHE A 717 -52.17 7.28 -39.22
CA PHE A 717 -52.60 6.76 -37.91
C PHE A 717 -54.08 6.99 -37.60
N GLU A 718 -54.78 7.88 -38.33
CA GLU A 718 -56.24 8.10 -38.17
C GLU A 718 -57.08 6.85 -38.51
N LYS A 719 -56.51 5.86 -39.19
CA LYS A 719 -57.18 4.62 -39.62
C LYS A 719 -56.53 3.35 -39.07
N THR A 720 -55.72 3.49 -38.02
CA THR A 720 -54.95 2.40 -37.43
C THR A 720 -55.75 1.65 -36.35
N ILE A 721 -55.78 0.32 -36.42
CA ILE A 721 -56.51 -0.56 -35.48
C ILE A 721 -55.58 -1.34 -34.53
N ALA A 722 -54.27 -1.32 -34.74
CA ALA A 722 -53.31 -1.79 -33.75
C ALA A 722 -51.98 -1.08 -33.99
N LEU A 723 -51.24 -0.76 -32.93
CA LEU A 723 -49.91 -0.16 -33.00
C LEU A 723 -48.97 -0.83 -31.98
N TYR A 724 -47.82 -1.31 -32.43
CA TYR A 724 -46.76 -1.82 -31.56
C TYR A 724 -45.52 -0.96 -31.80
N ALA A 725 -45.05 -0.26 -30.77
CA ALA A 725 -43.75 0.39 -30.81
C ALA A 725 -42.70 -0.58 -30.29
N ILE A 726 -41.80 -1.02 -31.17
CA ILE A 726 -40.76 -2.00 -30.85
C ILE A 726 -39.41 -1.29 -30.85
N PRO A 727 -38.65 -1.34 -29.74
CA PRO A 727 -37.32 -0.76 -29.72
C PRO A 727 -36.41 -1.47 -30.72
N ASN A 728 -35.64 -0.70 -31.48
CA ASN A 728 -34.69 -1.21 -32.47
C ASN A 728 -33.50 -1.91 -31.79
N ASN A 729 -33.10 -1.41 -30.62
CA ASN A 729 -32.07 -1.97 -29.75
C ASN A 729 -32.43 -1.58 -28.31
N GLU A 730 -32.70 -2.57 -27.46
CA GLU A 730 -33.19 -2.39 -26.09
C GLU A 730 -32.23 -1.58 -25.21
N THR A 731 -30.93 -1.84 -25.29
CA THR A 731 -29.92 -1.10 -24.52
C THR A 731 -29.82 0.35 -24.98
N ALA A 732 -29.86 0.59 -26.29
CA ALA A 732 -29.58 1.92 -26.84
C ALA A 732 -30.68 2.96 -26.54
N TRP A 733 -31.95 2.55 -26.45
CA TRP A 733 -33.02 3.51 -26.11
C TRP A 733 -33.12 3.74 -24.60
N LEU A 734 -32.88 2.70 -23.78
CA LEU A 734 -32.82 2.85 -22.32
C LEU A 734 -31.67 3.79 -21.92
N ASP A 735 -30.52 3.68 -22.57
CA ASP A 735 -29.38 4.59 -22.38
C ASP A 735 -29.74 6.05 -22.72
N VAL A 736 -30.54 6.27 -23.77
CA VAL A 736 -31.06 7.61 -24.12
C VAL A 736 -32.11 8.09 -23.10
N MET A 737 -32.97 7.20 -22.59
CA MET A 737 -33.93 7.55 -21.54
C MET A 737 -33.22 7.99 -20.27
N GLU A 738 -32.19 7.26 -19.85
CA GLU A 738 -31.42 7.54 -18.64
C GLU A 738 -30.56 8.79 -18.81
N ASN A 739 -29.76 8.90 -19.87
CA ASN A 739 -28.76 9.96 -20.02
C ASN A 739 -29.30 11.28 -20.60
N LYS A 740 -30.36 11.23 -21.41
CA LYS A 740 -30.88 12.43 -22.13
C LYS A 740 -32.24 12.90 -21.65
N TYR A 741 -33.10 11.99 -21.18
CA TYR A 741 -34.44 12.34 -20.69
C TYR A 741 -34.60 12.20 -19.18
N GLY A 742 -33.61 11.61 -18.50
CA GLY A 742 -33.58 11.48 -17.06
C GLY A 742 -34.74 10.62 -16.55
N ILE A 743 -34.99 9.48 -17.20
CA ILE A 743 -35.99 8.51 -16.75
C ILE A 743 -35.24 7.21 -16.51
N ASP A 744 -35.22 6.80 -15.25
CA ASP A 744 -34.65 5.53 -14.81
C ASP A 744 -35.33 4.37 -15.57
N SER A 745 -34.52 3.48 -16.16
CA SER A 745 -35.05 2.37 -16.96
C SER A 745 -35.97 1.44 -16.15
N SER A 746 -35.78 1.32 -14.84
CA SER A 746 -36.61 0.53 -13.94
C SER A 746 -38.03 1.10 -13.77
N TRP A 747 -38.22 2.39 -14.00
CA TRP A 747 -39.54 3.02 -13.96
C TRP A 747 -40.34 2.75 -15.23
N ILE A 748 -39.70 2.28 -16.30
CA ILE A 748 -40.36 2.09 -17.59
C ILE A 748 -40.99 0.71 -17.64
N TYR A 749 -42.31 0.66 -17.81
CA TYR A 749 -43.05 -0.60 -17.88
C TYR A 749 -43.87 -0.71 -19.16
N PRO A 750 -44.08 -1.94 -19.68
CA PRO A 750 -44.97 -2.16 -20.81
C PRO A 750 -46.42 -1.83 -20.42
N TYR A 751 -47.08 -1.02 -21.24
CA TYR A 751 -48.43 -0.52 -21.02
C TYR A 751 -49.32 -0.79 -22.23
N ASP A 752 -50.47 -1.44 -21.97
CA ASP A 752 -51.51 -1.69 -22.97
C ASP A 752 -52.55 -0.58 -22.92
N TYR A 753 -52.62 0.22 -23.98
CA TYR A 753 -53.64 1.27 -24.11
C TYR A 753 -54.70 0.88 -25.14
N HIS A 754 -55.97 0.91 -24.72
CA HIS A 754 -57.12 0.74 -25.60
C HIS A 754 -57.72 2.10 -25.95
N SER A 755 -57.56 2.52 -27.21
CA SER A 755 -58.21 3.72 -27.75
C SER A 755 -59.43 3.34 -28.59
N THR A 756 -60.50 4.14 -28.46
CA THR A 756 -61.63 4.12 -29.40
C THR A 756 -61.34 5.13 -30.52
N ALA A 757 -60.97 4.65 -31.70
CA ALA A 757 -60.79 5.51 -32.86
C ALA A 757 -62.18 5.91 -33.41
N CYS A 758 -62.57 7.17 -33.24
CA CYS A 758 -63.83 7.70 -33.75
C CYS A 758 -63.60 8.50 -35.04
N GLY A 759 -64.10 7.98 -36.16
CA GLY A 759 -64.26 8.79 -37.39
C GLY A 759 -65.53 9.64 -37.33
N LYS A 760 -65.68 10.60 -38.26
CA LYS A 760 -66.86 11.51 -38.36
C LYS A 760 -68.23 10.83 -38.48
N THR A 761 -68.30 9.51 -38.69
CA THR A 761 -69.55 8.76 -38.90
C THR A 761 -69.67 7.44 -38.15
N ALA A 762 -68.62 6.92 -37.50
CA ALA A 762 -68.67 5.72 -36.64
C ALA A 762 -67.40 5.59 -35.78
N CYS A 763 -67.54 5.05 -34.57
CA CYS A 763 -66.42 4.64 -33.74
C CYS A 763 -66.12 3.15 -33.97
N VAL A 764 -64.86 2.80 -34.15
CA VAL A 764 -64.39 1.41 -34.18
C VAL A 764 -63.72 1.16 -32.83
N GLU A 765 -64.30 0.28 -32.02
CA GLU A 765 -63.62 -0.25 -30.83
C GLU A 765 -62.42 -1.06 -31.30
N GLY A 766 -61.23 -0.77 -30.79
CA GLY A 766 -60.16 -1.76 -30.78
C GLY A 766 -58.79 -1.35 -31.30
N ALA A 767 -58.36 -0.08 -31.18
CA ALA A 767 -56.93 0.20 -31.31
C ALA A 767 -56.20 -0.35 -30.06
N LEU A 768 -55.62 -1.55 -30.18
CA LEU A 768 -54.66 -2.10 -29.21
C LEU A 768 -53.31 -1.45 -29.48
N VAL A 769 -52.86 -0.59 -28.57
CA VAL A 769 -51.53 0.01 -28.61
C VAL A 769 -50.67 -0.67 -27.54
N TYR A 770 -49.65 -1.40 -27.98
CA TYR A 770 -48.62 -1.94 -27.11
C TYR A 770 -47.48 -0.92 -27.07
N PHE A 771 -47.30 -0.31 -25.89
CA PHE A 771 -46.39 0.82 -25.67
C PHE A 771 -45.62 0.65 -24.35
N TYR A 772 -44.76 1.61 -24.04
CA TYR A 772 -44.10 1.73 -22.74
C TYR A 772 -44.66 2.95 -21.99
N SER A 773 -44.55 3.01 -20.67
CA SER A 773 -44.98 4.17 -19.89
C SER A 773 -44.13 4.32 -18.63
N VAL A 774 -44.16 5.52 -18.05
CA VAL A 774 -43.61 5.84 -16.73
C VAL A 774 -44.77 6.06 -15.75
N PRO A 775 -44.69 5.58 -14.49
CA PRO A 775 -45.78 5.72 -13.54
C PRO A 775 -45.88 7.16 -13.02
N ASN A 776 -47.10 7.60 -12.71
CA ASN A 776 -47.33 8.93 -12.12
C ASN A 776 -47.02 8.98 -10.61
N ASN A 777 -46.82 7.83 -9.97
CA ASN A 777 -46.63 7.67 -8.53
C ASN A 777 -45.39 6.82 -8.22
N MET A 778 -44.23 7.32 -8.61
CA MET A 778 -42.94 6.66 -8.41
C MET A 778 -42.53 6.72 -6.93
N SER A 779 -42.03 5.61 -6.39
CA SER A 779 -41.39 5.58 -5.07
C SER A 779 -39.99 6.11 -5.24
N LEU A 780 -39.60 7.07 -4.40
CA LEU A 780 -38.26 7.65 -4.41
C LEU A 780 -37.59 7.33 -3.07
N PRO A 781 -36.26 7.15 -3.05
CA PRO A 781 -35.50 7.04 -1.82
C PRO A 781 -35.40 8.40 -1.13
N ASP A 782 -35.47 8.44 0.20
CA ASP A 782 -35.20 9.67 0.95
C ASP A 782 -33.68 9.85 1.08
N PRO A 783 -33.08 10.95 0.63
CA PRO A 783 -31.65 11.21 0.80
C PRO A 783 -31.20 11.20 2.28
N ALA A 784 -32.11 11.50 3.22
CA ALA A 784 -31.85 11.36 4.64
C ALA A 784 -31.62 9.90 5.05
N ASP A 785 -32.18 8.93 4.32
CA ASP A 785 -32.00 7.50 4.59
C ASP A 785 -30.52 7.09 4.49
N THR A 786 -29.71 7.71 3.64
CA THR A 786 -28.28 7.38 3.50
C THR A 786 -27.47 7.77 4.72
N ILE A 787 -27.70 8.96 5.28
CA ILE A 787 -27.04 9.39 6.53
C ILE A 787 -27.60 8.59 7.71
N THR A 788 -28.92 8.35 7.76
CA THR A 788 -29.56 7.51 8.79
C THR A 788 -29.01 6.08 8.78
N ALA A 789 -28.84 5.47 7.60
CA ALA A 789 -28.35 4.11 7.45
C ALA A 789 -26.90 3.94 7.92
N ASN A 790 -26.10 5.00 7.84
CA ASN A 790 -24.68 5.00 8.22
C ASN A 790 -24.40 5.78 9.51
N LEU A 791 -25.43 6.22 10.23
CA LEU A 791 -25.30 7.09 11.40
C LEU A 791 -24.44 6.45 12.49
N ALA A 792 -24.63 5.14 12.73
CA ALA A 792 -23.84 4.37 13.69
C ALA A 792 -22.35 4.34 13.32
N SER A 793 -22.04 4.21 12.03
CA SER A 793 -20.67 4.17 11.52
C SER A 793 -19.99 5.53 11.62
N TYR A 794 -20.71 6.62 11.36
CA TYR A 794 -20.18 7.97 11.55
C TYR A 794 -20.02 8.34 13.03
N SER A 795 -20.91 7.89 13.90
CA SER A 795 -20.75 8.03 15.35
C SER A 795 -19.53 7.24 15.85
N ALA A 796 -19.32 6.01 15.36
CA ALA A 796 -18.13 5.22 15.68
C ALA A 796 -16.83 5.90 15.18
N LEU A 797 -16.86 6.55 14.01
CA LEU A 797 -15.75 7.36 13.52
C LEU A 797 -15.45 8.54 14.44
N ALA A 798 -16.47 9.24 14.93
CA ALA A 798 -16.30 10.35 15.86
C ALA A 798 -15.69 9.89 17.20
N GLU A 799 -16.20 8.79 17.76
CA GLU A 799 -15.68 8.17 18.99
C GLU A 799 -14.23 7.68 18.81
N TRP A 800 -13.89 7.12 17.65
CA TRP A 800 -12.53 6.68 17.38
C TRP A 800 -11.57 7.85 17.22
N LEU A 801 -11.97 8.92 16.52
CA LEU A 801 -11.17 10.14 16.42
C LEU A 801 -10.95 10.79 17.80
N GLU A 802 -11.90 10.63 18.73
CA GLU A 802 -11.72 10.99 20.15
C GLU A 802 -10.62 10.14 20.81
N ASP A 803 -10.67 8.82 20.68
CA ASP A 803 -9.66 7.90 21.22
C ASP A 803 -8.26 8.14 20.60
N ALA A 804 -8.20 8.44 19.30
CA ALA A 804 -6.96 8.79 18.59
C ALA A 804 -6.40 10.12 19.08
N ALA A 805 -7.23 11.17 19.19
CA ALA A 805 -6.82 12.45 19.77
C ALA A 805 -6.34 12.30 21.21
N PHE A 806 -7.02 11.47 22.02
CA PHE A 806 -6.63 11.16 23.39
C PHE A 806 -5.25 10.47 23.44
N SER A 807 -5.06 9.45 22.61
CA SER A 807 -3.83 8.67 22.56
C SER A 807 -2.66 9.50 22.06
N ALA A 808 -2.87 10.32 21.02
CA ALA A 808 -1.86 11.23 20.47
C ALA A 808 -1.46 12.30 21.50
N SER A 809 -2.42 12.87 22.22
CA SER A 809 -2.16 13.85 23.29
C SER A 809 -1.33 13.29 24.46
N ASN A 810 -1.38 11.96 24.67
CA ASN A 810 -0.70 11.28 25.77
C ASN A 810 0.52 10.45 25.34
N LEU A 811 0.93 10.54 24.07
CA LEU A 811 2.06 9.78 23.50
C LEU A 811 1.88 8.24 23.57
N PHE A 812 0.62 7.79 23.51
CA PHE A 812 0.25 6.37 23.49
C PHE A 812 -0.27 5.91 22.14
N PHE A 813 -0.28 6.79 21.14
CA PHE A 813 -0.75 6.47 19.80
C PHE A 813 0.36 5.74 19.02
N ASP A 814 0.07 4.50 18.62
CA ASP A 814 1.00 3.61 17.90
C ASP A 814 0.90 3.78 16.37
N GLY A 815 -0.01 4.65 15.90
CA GLY A 815 -0.28 4.94 14.49
C GLY A 815 0.22 6.32 14.01
N SER A 816 0.04 6.61 12.73
CA SER A 816 0.44 7.87 12.10
C SER A 816 -0.68 8.92 12.19
N ASP A 817 -0.49 9.97 13.00
CA ASP A 817 -1.45 11.08 13.11
C ASP A 817 -1.79 11.70 11.74
N SER A 818 -0.81 11.76 10.84
CA SER A 818 -1.00 12.26 9.47
C SER A 818 -1.87 11.35 8.61
N ASP A 819 -1.76 10.03 8.79
CA ASP A 819 -2.60 9.08 8.06
C ASP A 819 -4.02 9.06 8.63
N VAL A 820 -4.18 9.30 9.93
CA VAL A 820 -5.51 9.54 10.52
C VAL A 820 -6.17 10.75 9.86
N ILE A 821 -5.46 11.87 9.81
CA ILE A 821 -5.97 13.11 9.21
C ILE A 821 -6.28 12.88 7.72
N ASP A 822 -5.34 12.36 6.93
CA ASP A 822 -5.52 12.18 5.49
C ASP A 822 -6.59 11.14 5.16
N GLY A 823 -6.69 10.06 5.94
CA GLY A 823 -7.67 9.00 5.72
C GLY A 823 -9.10 9.46 6.03
N SER A 824 -9.29 10.29 7.06
CA SER A 824 -10.64 10.63 7.55
C SER A 824 -11.16 12.03 7.15
N VAL A 825 -10.30 12.95 6.70
CA VAL A 825 -10.67 14.35 6.40
C VAL A 825 -11.76 14.46 5.34
N MET A 826 -11.71 13.61 4.32
CA MET A 826 -12.69 13.60 3.24
C MET A 826 -14.09 13.19 3.75
N SER A 827 -14.16 12.15 4.59
CA SER A 827 -15.42 11.68 5.19
C SER A 827 -16.02 12.72 6.14
N VAL A 828 -15.19 13.36 6.96
CA VAL A 828 -15.63 14.38 7.92
C VAL A 828 -16.22 15.61 7.20
N TYR A 829 -15.55 16.14 6.19
CA TYR A 829 -16.08 17.27 5.42
C TYR A 829 -17.29 16.91 4.56
N SER A 830 -17.38 15.66 4.07
CA SER A 830 -18.56 15.19 3.31
C SER A 830 -19.81 15.19 4.19
N VAL A 831 -19.71 14.66 5.41
CA VAL A 831 -20.84 14.67 6.36
C VAL A 831 -21.18 16.09 6.82
N ALA A 832 -20.18 16.93 7.10
CA ALA A 832 -20.42 18.31 7.50
C ALA A 832 -21.12 19.13 6.40
N GLY A 833 -20.62 19.08 5.17
CA GLY A 833 -21.25 19.77 4.03
C GLY A 833 -22.67 19.28 3.75
N ALA A 834 -22.90 17.98 3.93
CA ALA A 834 -24.21 17.38 3.79
C ALA A 834 -25.23 17.92 4.81
N VAL A 835 -24.85 17.98 6.09
CA VAL A 835 -25.71 18.48 7.16
C VAL A 835 -25.95 19.99 7.03
N ASP A 836 -24.94 20.76 6.63
CA ASP A 836 -25.08 22.19 6.34
C ASP A 836 -26.11 22.45 5.23
N ALA A 837 -26.12 21.61 4.19
CA ALA A 837 -27.14 21.68 3.13
C ALA A 837 -28.55 21.41 3.68
N MET A 838 -28.70 20.41 4.56
CA MET A 838 -29.98 20.13 5.22
C MET A 838 -30.46 21.29 6.11
N GLN A 839 -29.56 21.94 6.85
CA GLN A 839 -29.91 23.14 7.64
C GLN A 839 -30.43 24.27 6.76
N GLN A 840 -29.83 24.49 5.59
CA GLN A 840 -30.28 25.51 4.64
C GLN A 840 -31.69 25.21 4.11
N VAL A 841 -31.97 23.93 3.82
CA VAL A 841 -33.30 23.46 3.41
C VAL A 841 -34.35 23.73 4.49
N GLU A 842 -34.04 23.42 5.74
CA GLU A 842 -34.95 23.63 6.87
C GLU A 842 -35.25 25.12 7.09
N ALA A 843 -34.21 25.97 7.03
CA ALA A 843 -34.33 27.42 7.20
C ALA A 843 -35.20 28.10 6.13
N ILE A 844 -35.25 27.53 4.92
CA ILE A 844 -36.07 28.00 3.81
C ILE A 844 -37.47 27.38 3.87
N GLY A 845 -37.57 26.08 4.16
CA GLY A 845 -38.83 25.36 4.36
C GLY A 845 -39.71 26.00 5.44
N LYS A 846 -39.13 26.50 6.53
CA LYS A 846 -39.84 27.26 7.57
C LYS A 846 -40.38 28.64 7.11
N LYS A 847 -39.92 29.19 5.98
CA LYS A 847 -40.41 30.48 5.41
C LYS A 847 -41.52 30.29 4.36
N ALA A 848 -41.79 29.06 3.96
CA ALA A 848 -42.51 28.66 2.76
C ALA A 848 -44.04 28.64 2.82
N GLU A 849 -44.69 29.22 3.83
CA GLU A 849 -46.12 28.95 4.04
C GLU A 849 -47.04 29.44 2.92
N ASP A 850 -46.64 30.36 2.03
CA ASP A 850 -47.49 30.76 0.90
C ASP A 850 -46.70 31.32 -0.32
N ALA A 851 -46.55 30.49 -1.37
CA ALA A 851 -46.25 30.81 -2.78
C ALA A 851 -44.83 30.59 -3.38
N GLU A 852 -43.84 30.06 -2.66
CA GLU A 852 -42.48 29.81 -3.19
C GLU A 852 -42.17 28.33 -3.52
N ALA A 853 -43.19 27.51 -3.76
CA ALA A 853 -43.03 26.05 -3.90
C ALA A 853 -41.98 25.62 -4.95
N LEU A 854 -41.84 26.34 -6.07
CA LEU A 854 -40.84 26.01 -7.09
C LEU A 854 -39.42 26.35 -6.65
N GLU A 855 -39.20 27.48 -5.97
CA GLU A 855 -37.88 27.90 -5.49
C GLU A 855 -37.41 27.01 -4.32
N ILE A 856 -38.34 26.58 -3.47
CA ILE A 856 -38.10 25.57 -2.42
C ILE A 856 -37.79 24.21 -3.02
N ILE A 857 -38.52 23.78 -4.05
CA ILE A 857 -38.22 22.52 -4.76
C ILE A 857 -36.83 22.59 -5.40
N LEU A 858 -36.47 23.72 -6.01
CA LEU A 858 -35.17 23.92 -6.64
C LEU A 858 -34.04 23.95 -5.62
N PHE A 859 -34.25 24.61 -4.49
CA PHE A 859 -33.28 24.64 -3.41
C PHE A 859 -33.16 23.28 -2.72
N PHE A 860 -34.27 22.58 -2.49
CA PHE A 860 -34.29 21.22 -1.95
C PHE A 860 -33.55 20.26 -2.88
N LEU A 861 -33.80 20.33 -4.20
CA LEU A 861 -33.05 19.56 -5.19
C LEU A 861 -31.55 19.93 -5.14
N SER A 862 -31.21 21.21 -5.05
CA SER A 862 -29.81 21.67 -4.98
C SER A 862 -29.09 21.20 -3.72
N ALA A 863 -29.77 21.24 -2.57
CA ALA A 863 -29.24 20.80 -1.29
C ALA A 863 -29.15 19.27 -1.18
N VAL A 864 -30.11 18.54 -1.74
CA VAL A 864 -30.03 17.07 -1.89
C VAL A 864 -28.90 16.69 -2.86
N LEU A 865 -28.68 17.46 -3.91
CA LEU A 865 -27.55 17.28 -4.81
C LEU A 865 -26.21 17.63 -4.15
N MET A 866 -26.16 18.55 -3.17
CA MET A 866 -24.96 18.80 -2.35
C MET A 866 -24.63 17.65 -1.38
N LEU A 867 -25.60 16.79 -1.05
CA LEU A 867 -25.34 15.52 -0.32
C LEU A 867 -24.58 14.50 -1.20
N LEU A 868 -24.53 14.73 -2.51
CA LEU A 868 -23.83 13.89 -3.46
C LEU A 868 -22.45 14.49 -3.76
N PRO A 869 -21.37 13.71 -3.62
CA PRO A 869 -20.08 14.14 -4.10
C PRO A 869 -20.16 14.51 -5.59
N GLY A 870 -19.83 15.75 -5.97
CA GLY A 870 -19.72 16.13 -7.40
C GLY A 870 -20.19 17.50 -7.80
N ILE A 871 -21.00 18.15 -6.97
CA ILE A 871 -22.05 19.03 -7.51
C ILE A 871 -21.89 20.48 -7.05
N GLY A 872 -20.65 20.97 -7.05
CA GLY A 872 -20.31 22.29 -6.52
C GLY A 872 -20.76 23.50 -7.37
N GLU A 873 -20.95 23.37 -8.69
CA GLU A 873 -21.05 24.58 -9.55
C GLU A 873 -22.05 24.59 -10.74
N GLU A 874 -23.03 23.70 -10.86
CA GLU A 874 -23.99 23.74 -11.98
C GLU A 874 -25.42 24.13 -11.58
N LEU A 875 -25.61 25.39 -11.19
CA LEU A 875 -26.91 25.95 -10.80
C LEU A 875 -27.67 26.69 -11.93
N ASP A 876 -27.63 26.20 -13.17
CA ASP A 876 -28.37 26.87 -14.28
C ASP A 876 -29.28 25.96 -15.14
N ALA A 877 -29.41 24.66 -14.86
CA ALA A 877 -30.15 23.75 -15.75
C ALA A 877 -31.29 22.97 -15.06
N ILE A 878 -32.41 23.64 -14.82
CA ILE A 878 -33.69 23.06 -14.30
C ILE A 878 -34.37 22.10 -15.31
N ALA A 879 -33.65 21.65 -16.34
CA ALA A 879 -34.16 20.75 -17.37
C ALA A 879 -33.15 19.68 -17.79
N ASP A 880 -32.05 19.51 -17.06
CA ASP A 880 -31.04 18.52 -17.41
C ASP A 880 -31.38 17.13 -16.87
N ALA A 881 -31.16 16.12 -17.72
CA ALA A 881 -31.49 14.72 -17.47
C ALA A 881 -30.56 14.04 -16.45
N THR A 882 -29.40 14.65 -16.22
CA THR A 882 -28.35 14.22 -15.29
C THR A 882 -28.83 14.07 -13.84
N ILE A 883 -29.85 14.83 -13.41
CA ILE A 883 -30.45 14.71 -12.08
C ILE A 883 -31.00 13.31 -11.82
N PHE A 884 -31.65 12.69 -12.81
CA PHE A 884 -32.32 11.41 -12.64
C PHE A 884 -31.39 10.21 -12.88
N THR A 885 -30.43 10.33 -13.80
CA THR A 885 -29.38 9.31 -14.02
C THR A 885 -28.55 9.09 -12.75
N ARG A 886 -28.24 10.18 -12.02
CA ARG A 886 -27.45 10.13 -10.79
C ARG A 886 -28.27 9.80 -9.53
N LEU A 887 -29.59 9.98 -9.58
CA LEU A 887 -30.50 9.34 -8.61
C LEU A 887 -30.56 7.81 -8.81
N GLY A 888 -30.38 7.33 -10.04
CA GLY A 888 -30.20 5.92 -10.36
C GLY A 888 -28.88 5.34 -9.82
N THR A 889 -27.78 6.10 -9.82
CA THR A 889 -26.51 5.66 -9.17
C THR A 889 -26.65 5.57 -7.66
N LEU A 890 -27.44 6.45 -7.02
CA LEU A 890 -27.82 6.33 -5.61
C LEU A 890 -28.53 5.00 -5.28
N LEU A 891 -29.35 4.48 -6.20
CA LEU A 891 -30.03 3.19 -6.08
C LEU A 891 -29.12 1.98 -6.44
N SER A 892 -28.08 2.21 -7.23
CA SER A 892 -26.99 1.25 -7.49
C SER A 892 -26.10 1.08 -6.26
N ASP A 893 -25.78 2.18 -5.58
CA ASP A 893 -24.69 2.23 -4.62
C ASP A 893 -25.15 2.15 -3.16
N ALA A 894 -26.41 2.48 -2.85
CA ALA A 894 -26.98 2.28 -1.51
C ALA A 894 -27.22 0.80 -1.15
N GLY A 895 -26.97 -0.13 -2.07
CA GLY A 895 -27.14 -1.58 -1.87
C GLY A 895 -25.85 -2.36 -1.58
N ASN A 896 -24.67 -1.73 -1.56
CA ASN A 896 -23.39 -2.42 -1.48
C ASN A 896 -22.51 -1.88 -0.35
N ALA A 897 -22.64 -2.44 0.86
CA ALA A 897 -21.74 -2.17 1.99
C ALA A 897 -20.43 -2.99 1.89
N GLY A 898 -19.80 -3.00 0.71
CA GLY A 898 -18.63 -3.84 0.43
C GLY A 898 -17.74 -3.30 -0.67
N LEU A 899 -17.49 -1.98 -0.66
CA LEU A 899 -16.54 -1.36 -1.58
C LEU A 899 -15.12 -1.46 -1.05
N THR A 900 -14.21 -1.90 -1.91
CA THR A 900 -12.79 -2.11 -1.64
C THR A 900 -11.94 -1.08 -2.39
N ILE A 901 -10.64 -1.00 -2.10
CA ILE A 901 -9.70 -0.18 -2.88
C ILE A 901 -9.76 -0.51 -4.38
N TYR A 902 -10.07 -1.76 -4.72
CA TYR A 902 -10.22 -2.21 -6.10
C TYR A 902 -11.36 -1.49 -6.83
N ASP A 903 -12.42 -1.10 -6.11
CA ASP A 903 -13.57 -0.39 -6.69
C ASP A 903 -13.24 1.07 -6.97
N ILE A 904 -12.33 1.69 -6.20
CA ILE A 904 -11.77 3.03 -6.49
C ILE A 904 -11.02 3.04 -7.84
N VAL A 905 -10.33 1.95 -8.14
CA VAL A 905 -9.57 1.80 -9.39
C VAL A 905 -10.50 1.58 -10.59
N GLN A 906 -11.62 0.90 -10.40
CA GLN A 906 -12.61 0.68 -11.47
C GLN A 906 -13.54 1.88 -11.69
N ASP A 907 -13.93 2.54 -10.61
CA ASP A 907 -14.76 3.73 -10.60
C ASP A 907 -14.24 4.71 -9.55
N PRO A 908 -13.42 5.71 -9.95
CA PRO A 908 -12.89 6.71 -9.04
C PRO A 908 -13.97 7.52 -8.30
N SER A 909 -15.22 7.55 -8.79
CA SER A 909 -16.32 8.25 -8.12
C SER A 909 -16.85 7.50 -6.88
N SER A 910 -16.52 6.20 -6.74
CA SER A 910 -16.82 5.40 -5.55
C SER A 910 -15.88 5.65 -4.36
N ALA A 911 -14.80 6.43 -4.57
CA ALA A 911 -13.74 6.66 -3.61
C ALA A 911 -14.19 7.13 -2.21
N PRO A 912 -15.15 8.06 -2.06
CA PRO A 912 -15.60 8.52 -0.76
C PRO A 912 -16.23 7.40 0.07
N MET A 913 -17.00 6.54 -0.58
CA MET A 913 -17.65 5.41 0.07
C MET A 913 -16.67 4.28 0.33
N ALA A 914 -15.78 3.96 -0.61
CA ALA A 914 -14.74 2.94 -0.42
C ALA A 914 -13.76 3.33 0.71
N ILE A 915 -13.31 4.58 0.77
CA ILE A 915 -12.47 5.09 1.86
C ILE A 915 -13.25 5.12 3.18
N GLY A 916 -14.51 5.57 3.18
CA GLY A 916 -15.40 5.49 4.33
C GLY A 916 -15.56 4.05 4.84
N SER A 917 -15.81 3.09 3.95
CA SER A 917 -15.95 1.67 4.27
C SER A 917 -14.66 1.05 4.80
N LEU A 918 -13.49 1.44 4.28
CA LEU A 918 -12.19 1.02 4.80
C LEU A 918 -11.96 1.53 6.22
N LEU A 919 -12.29 2.79 6.50
CA LEU A 919 -12.22 3.33 7.85
C LEU A 919 -13.18 2.60 8.79
N ILE A 920 -14.42 2.38 8.36
CA ILE A 920 -15.46 1.68 9.15
C ILE A 920 -15.04 0.24 9.44
N GLY A 921 -14.56 -0.49 8.44
CA GLY A 921 -14.07 -1.85 8.57
C GLY A 921 -12.83 -1.94 9.47
N GLY A 922 -11.90 -1.00 9.32
CA GLY A 922 -10.69 -0.89 10.14
C GLY A 922 -10.94 -0.57 11.60
N MET A 923 -11.89 0.31 11.88
CA MET A 923 -12.31 0.64 13.24
C MET A 923 -13.01 -0.54 13.93
N ALA A 924 -13.78 -1.34 13.18
CA ALA A 924 -14.41 -2.56 13.70
C ALA A 924 -13.39 -3.65 14.04
N SER A 925 -12.26 -3.73 13.31
CA SER A 925 -11.17 -4.68 13.55
C SER A 925 -10.07 -4.16 14.49
N ARG A 926 -10.09 -2.87 14.88
CA ARG A 926 -8.99 -2.18 15.57
C ARG A 926 -7.66 -2.33 14.82
N ASP A 927 -7.74 -2.23 13.50
CA ASP A 927 -6.60 -2.30 12.61
C ASP A 927 -6.05 -0.89 12.37
N ASP A 928 -4.93 -0.57 13.01
CA ASP A 928 -4.29 0.75 12.90
C ASP A 928 -3.78 1.01 11.47
N ASP A 929 -3.60 -0.03 10.64
CA ASP A 929 -3.23 0.10 9.23
C ASP A 929 -4.39 0.58 8.34
N ALA A 930 -5.63 0.51 8.81
CA ALA A 930 -6.78 0.92 8.01
C ALA A 930 -6.81 2.42 7.70
N PHE A 931 -6.33 3.26 8.63
CA PHE A 931 -6.16 4.70 8.38
C PHE A 931 -5.00 4.97 7.42
N THR A 932 -3.92 4.19 7.51
CA THR A 932 -2.81 4.22 6.55
C THR A 932 -3.27 3.85 5.14
N VAL A 933 -4.09 2.81 5.01
CA VAL A 933 -4.67 2.36 3.76
C VAL A 933 -5.65 3.40 3.20
N ALA A 934 -6.53 3.94 4.05
CA ALA A 934 -7.45 5.02 3.68
C ALA A 934 -6.71 6.30 3.26
N ALA A 935 -5.63 6.67 3.95
CA ALA A 935 -4.79 7.81 3.63
C ALA A 935 -4.08 7.64 2.30
N ASN A 936 -3.53 6.45 2.02
CA ASN A 936 -2.89 6.14 0.75
C ASN A 936 -3.91 6.17 -0.41
N ALA A 937 -5.07 5.56 -0.23
CA ALA A 937 -6.16 5.64 -1.20
C ALA A 937 -6.59 7.09 -1.45
N ARG A 938 -6.71 7.92 -0.40
CA ARG A 938 -7.02 9.35 -0.51
C ARG A 938 -5.94 10.13 -1.26
N ARG A 939 -4.66 9.83 -1.03
CA ARG A 939 -3.51 10.51 -1.67
C ARG A 939 -3.41 10.18 -3.16
N GLU A 940 -3.90 9.03 -3.57
CA GLU A 940 -3.92 8.57 -4.96
C GLU A 940 -5.09 9.15 -5.79
N LEU A 941 -6.06 9.82 -5.14
CA LEU A 941 -7.17 10.43 -5.86
C LEU A 941 -6.74 11.65 -6.69
N PRO A 942 -7.12 11.73 -7.98
CA PRO A 942 -6.91 12.93 -8.79
C PRO A 942 -7.65 14.14 -8.21
N ASP A 943 -7.06 15.34 -8.34
CA ASP A 943 -7.71 16.60 -7.95
C ASP A 943 -9.09 16.77 -8.58
N SER A 944 -9.30 16.25 -9.80
CA SER A 944 -10.62 16.28 -10.46
C SER A 944 -11.68 15.47 -9.71
N VAL A 945 -11.30 14.33 -9.11
CA VAL A 945 -12.21 13.50 -8.31
C VAL A 945 -12.53 14.19 -7.00
N ILE A 946 -11.56 14.89 -6.39
CA ILE A 946 -11.76 15.68 -5.16
C ILE A 946 -12.65 16.90 -5.42
N ALA A 947 -12.46 17.59 -6.56
CA ALA A 947 -13.34 18.67 -6.99
C ALA A 947 -14.76 18.17 -7.26
N ASP A 948 -14.87 16.95 -7.83
CA ASP A 948 -16.10 16.18 -7.94
C ASP A 948 -16.59 15.65 -6.57
N LEU A 949 -16.19 16.21 -5.42
CA LEU A 949 -16.85 15.98 -4.12
C LEU A 949 -17.57 17.22 -3.59
N GLY A 950 -17.40 18.37 -4.27
CA GLY A 950 -17.96 19.65 -3.88
C GLY A 950 -16.94 20.60 -3.27
N THR A 951 -17.21 21.89 -3.40
CA THR A 951 -16.28 22.98 -3.04
C THR A 951 -15.91 23.01 -1.57
N ASP A 952 -16.81 22.55 -0.68
CA ASP A 952 -16.57 22.53 0.76
C ASP A 952 -15.59 21.43 1.17
N VAL A 953 -15.67 20.25 0.53
CA VAL A 953 -14.70 19.16 0.71
C VAL A 953 -13.34 19.54 0.13
N GLU A 954 -13.31 20.05 -1.11
CA GLU A 954 -12.07 20.49 -1.77
C GLU A 954 -11.38 21.62 -0.97
N SER A 955 -12.12 22.66 -0.59
CA SER A 955 -11.61 23.80 0.18
C SER A 955 -11.20 23.39 1.59
N GLY A 956 -11.99 22.55 2.26
CA GLY A 956 -11.68 21.99 3.58
C GLY A 956 -10.38 21.20 3.58
N MET A 957 -10.25 20.25 2.64
CA MET A 957 -9.04 19.44 2.48
C MET A 957 -7.81 20.28 2.13
N ALA A 958 -7.96 21.28 1.26
CA ALA A 958 -6.87 22.20 0.91
C ALA A 958 -6.41 23.05 2.12
N LYS A 959 -7.34 23.48 2.98
CA LYS A 959 -7.00 24.22 4.20
C LYS A 959 -6.30 23.33 5.23
N VAL A 960 -6.73 22.07 5.41
CA VAL A 960 -6.07 21.10 6.29
C VAL A 960 -4.66 20.79 5.79
N ALA A 961 -4.50 20.51 4.50
CA ALA A 961 -3.20 20.28 3.87
C ALA A 961 -2.25 21.50 3.98
N GLY A 962 -2.80 22.71 3.98
CA GLY A 962 -2.04 23.94 4.21
C GLY A 962 -1.64 24.20 5.67
N LYS A 963 -2.22 23.47 6.63
CA LYS A 963 -2.05 23.70 8.07
C LYS A 963 -1.06 22.74 8.72
N TYR A 964 -1.01 21.48 8.33
CA TYR A 964 -0.01 20.55 8.84
C TYR A 964 1.27 20.61 7.99
N LYS A 965 2.42 20.75 8.65
CA LYS A 965 3.70 20.35 8.06
C LYS A 965 3.85 18.87 8.35
N LEU A 966 4.32 18.09 7.38
CA LEU A 966 4.97 16.80 7.64
C LEU A 966 5.86 16.97 8.87
N CYS A 967 5.52 16.34 10.00
CA CYS A 967 6.30 16.41 11.21
C CYS A 967 7.57 15.57 11.04
N SER A 968 8.51 16.11 10.28
CA SER A 968 9.93 15.85 10.40
C SER A 968 10.44 16.59 11.64
N ILE A 969 10.63 15.89 12.77
CA ILE A 969 11.60 16.15 13.86
C ILE A 969 11.85 14.83 14.58
#